data_AF-A0A7R8ZU09-F1
#
_entry.id   AF-A0A7R8ZU09-F1
#
_cell.length_a   1.000
_cell.length_b   1.000
_cell.length_c   1.000
_cell.angle_alpha   90.00
_cell.angle_beta   90.00
_cell.angle_gamma   90.00
#
_symmetry.space_group_name_H-M   'P 1'
#
loop_
_entity.id
_entity.type
_entity.pdbx_description
1 polymer ?
#
loop_
_entity_poly.entity_id
_entity_poly.type
_entity_poly.pdbx_seq_one_letter_code
_entity_poly.pdbx_strand_id
1 'polypeptide(L)'
;HLSCQAGVVLTASHNPPEYNGYKVYWADGGQLVPPHDQAIIEEVNRLDYTDICFDEKSDLIKIIGSEVEQAYIELAKKRLMAEAIGVDQLKIVFTPIHGTSRVMIPKLLQACGFEQVHLVEAQCMPSGDFPTVKSPNPEEAEALSMAEKLAKEVNADVFIGTDPDADRLGVGVLESTDEFMQAVVDDTTYTHRWPIESNEPSYTKEVKARELWDTIINFVKNPFTKKAKFDFEAFYEATYEAQRLMDDLVELELEAIDRILAKVEADTEPDYIKANEIQTWKLLQDFGKRGRRTGLGFTAIADTIAAIGLKFDSDAALLAIDEIMQTKFRAEFDSSIDMAIERGAFKDFDPEIENQSEFVQMMQEEFPDIYERMMTHGRRNISISTVAPTGTLSMLAQTSSGIEPVYLTHYKRRRKVNPNDPNVNVSFIDDLGDSWEEFDVYHPKVKEWMDVSGNKNIDESPYTGATAPEIDWVRRVEMQALVQKYTTHSISSTINLPNDVSEEKVGEIYIESWKKGLKGITVYRDGSRSGVLVSADDKKKENKQKDVESLEDLANSVTVSYAPKRPRKLECDLVRFQNDYEKWLAVIGLLDGKPYEIFTGRMEDAFNLPSHINKGWVIKEKSDDGESRYDFQYIDKEGYRVTIEGLSRSFDKEFWNYAKLISGVLRHGMPIAYVVDLIQDLNLYDENINTWKNGVGRSLKRYIPDGTTVDKKCPNCGDPAGLVYEEGCLNCKSCGHSKCG
;
A
#
# COMPACT_ATOMS: atom_id res chain seq x y z
N HIS A 1 -21.30 10.69 28.15
CA HIS A 1 -21.21 11.79 29.14
C HIS A 1 -22.30 12.83 28.91
N LEU A 2 -22.39 13.43 27.72
CA LEU A 2 -23.38 14.49 27.41
C LEU A 2 -24.67 14.00 26.73
N SER A 3 -24.73 12.72 26.34
CA SER A 3 -25.87 12.11 25.62
C SER A 3 -26.23 12.86 24.32
N CYS A 4 -25.23 13.43 23.64
CA CYS A 4 -25.39 14.11 22.35
C CYS A 4 -25.74 13.12 21.23
N GLN A 5 -26.53 13.57 20.27
CA GLN A 5 -26.87 12.80 19.05
C GLN A 5 -25.74 12.81 18.02
N ALA A 6 -24.92 13.86 17.99
CA ALA A 6 -23.78 14.02 17.11
C ALA A 6 -22.74 14.95 17.75
N GLY A 7 -21.50 14.89 17.26
CA GLY A 7 -20.42 15.82 17.56
C GLY A 7 -19.82 16.37 16.27
N VAL A 8 -19.45 17.65 16.27
CA VAL A 8 -18.83 18.32 15.12
C VAL A 8 -17.48 18.87 15.55
N VAL A 9 -16.44 18.61 14.76
CA VAL A 9 -15.10 19.15 14.93
C VAL A 9 -14.82 20.07 13.74
N LEU A 10 -14.48 21.32 14.04
CA LEU A 10 -14.08 22.34 13.07
C LEU A 10 -12.61 22.66 13.28
N THR A 11 -11.77 22.33 12.30
CA THR A 11 -10.31 22.37 12.44
C THR A 11 -9.60 22.32 11.10
N ALA A 12 -8.47 22.99 10.92
CA ALA A 12 -7.66 22.83 9.72
C ALA A 12 -7.02 21.43 9.61
N SER A 13 -6.87 20.68 10.72
CA SER A 13 -6.10 19.42 10.77
C SER A 13 -4.71 19.63 10.13
N HIS A 14 -4.20 18.68 9.38
CA HIS A 14 -2.95 18.77 8.60
C HIS A 14 -3.06 19.59 7.30
N ASN A 15 -4.18 20.25 7.02
CA ASN A 15 -4.39 20.99 5.76
C ASN A 15 -3.70 22.37 5.77
N PRO A 16 -3.52 22.98 4.59
CA PRO A 16 -3.01 24.35 4.51
C PRO A 16 -3.90 25.36 5.27
N PRO A 17 -3.34 26.50 5.73
CA PRO A 17 -4.03 27.51 6.55
C PRO A 17 -5.35 28.03 5.97
N GLU A 18 -5.49 28.01 4.64
CA GLU A 18 -6.68 28.53 3.95
C GLU A 18 -7.90 27.60 4.04
N TYR A 19 -7.73 26.38 4.56
CA TYR A 19 -8.77 25.36 4.61
C TYR A 19 -9.20 25.07 6.06
N ASN A 20 -10.52 25.00 6.26
CA ASN A 20 -11.10 24.44 7.48
C ASN A 20 -11.72 23.07 7.17
N GLY A 21 -11.28 22.06 7.90
CA GLY A 21 -11.90 20.74 7.94
C GLY A 21 -13.16 20.74 8.80
N TYR A 22 -14.15 19.99 8.29
CA TYR A 22 -15.43 19.73 8.95
C TYR A 22 -15.54 18.22 9.16
N LYS A 23 -15.55 17.77 10.42
CA LYS A 23 -15.67 16.34 10.77
C LYS A 23 -16.88 16.15 11.67
N VAL A 24 -17.74 15.17 11.34
CA VAL A 24 -18.95 14.88 12.10
C VAL A 24 -18.90 13.45 12.60
N TYR A 25 -19.25 13.29 13.86
CA TYR A 25 -19.31 12.03 14.58
C TYR A 25 -20.73 11.80 15.05
N TRP A 26 -21.23 10.56 14.96
CA TRP A 26 -22.59 10.23 15.38
C TRP A 26 -22.67 9.86 16.86
N ALA A 27 -23.87 9.48 17.33
CA ALA A 27 -24.12 9.16 18.74
C ALA A 27 -23.29 7.98 19.27
N ASP A 28 -22.78 7.13 18.38
CA ASP A 28 -21.88 6.01 18.67
C ASP A 28 -20.39 6.43 18.74
N GLY A 29 -20.08 7.68 18.40
CA GLY A 29 -18.71 8.20 18.32
C GLY A 29 -17.96 7.84 17.04
N GLY A 30 -18.61 7.15 16.08
CA GLY A 30 -18.05 6.88 14.76
C GLY A 30 -18.19 8.06 13.81
N GLN A 31 -17.34 8.15 12.79
CA GLN A 31 -17.52 9.09 11.69
C GLN A 31 -18.77 8.75 10.87
N LEU A 32 -19.35 9.75 10.20
CA LEU A 32 -20.53 9.56 9.38
C LEU A 32 -20.32 8.48 8.31
N VAL A 33 -21.28 7.58 8.23
CA VAL A 33 -21.43 6.58 7.16
C VAL A 33 -22.85 6.65 6.60
N PRO A 34 -23.08 6.11 5.39
CA PRO A 34 -24.43 5.97 4.84
C PRO A 34 -25.42 5.36 5.84
N PRO A 35 -26.65 5.92 5.96
CA PRO A 35 -27.24 6.98 5.13
C PRO A 35 -27.07 8.43 5.67
N HIS A 36 -26.40 8.64 6.80
CA HIS A 36 -26.40 9.95 7.49
C HIS A 36 -25.59 11.03 6.76
N ASP A 37 -24.53 10.63 6.07
CA ASP A 37 -23.72 11.49 5.20
C ASP A 37 -24.53 12.09 4.05
N GLN A 38 -25.35 11.26 3.38
CA GLN A 38 -26.20 11.68 2.26
C GLN A 38 -27.24 12.71 2.70
N ALA A 39 -27.90 12.47 3.84
CA ALA A 39 -28.87 13.40 4.39
C ALA A 39 -28.27 14.79 4.70
N ILE A 40 -27.03 14.82 5.22
CA ILE A 40 -26.32 16.08 5.48
C ILE A 40 -25.96 16.78 4.17
N ILE A 41 -25.46 16.05 3.17
CA ILE A 41 -25.14 16.60 1.84
C ILE A 41 -26.39 17.16 1.15
N GLU A 42 -27.53 16.49 1.26
CA GLU A 42 -28.81 16.97 0.71
C GLU A 42 -29.24 18.29 1.35
N GLU A 43 -29.11 18.41 2.67
CA GLU A 43 -29.46 19.65 3.38
C GLU A 43 -28.49 20.79 3.03
N VAL A 44 -27.18 20.52 2.95
CA VAL A 44 -26.18 21.50 2.51
C VAL A 44 -26.49 22.01 1.10
N ASN A 45 -26.86 21.12 0.17
CA ASN A 45 -27.20 21.51 -1.21
C ASN A 45 -28.53 22.27 -1.33
N ARG A 46 -29.43 22.12 -0.34
CA ARG A 46 -30.71 22.84 -0.31
C ARG A 46 -30.57 24.25 0.27
N LEU A 47 -29.53 24.50 1.06
CA LEU A 47 -29.37 25.72 1.83
C LEU A 47 -28.83 26.85 0.95
N ASP A 48 -29.59 27.95 0.82
CA ASP A 48 -29.07 29.15 0.18
C ASP A 48 -28.12 29.87 1.14
N TYR A 49 -27.03 30.43 0.63
CA TYR A 49 -26.04 31.13 1.48
C TYR A 49 -26.66 32.23 2.37
N THR A 50 -27.74 32.86 1.89
CA THR A 50 -28.50 33.88 2.65
C THR A 50 -29.23 33.35 3.87
N ASP A 51 -29.45 32.04 3.96
CA ASP A 51 -30.10 31.38 5.08
C ASP A 51 -29.12 31.09 6.24
N ILE A 52 -27.81 31.27 6.01
CA ILE A 52 -26.78 31.09 7.04
C ILE A 52 -26.88 32.22 8.06
N CYS A 53 -27.25 31.86 9.28
CA CYS A 53 -27.30 32.78 10.40
C CYS A 53 -25.89 32.98 10.98
N PHE A 54 -25.27 34.10 10.64
CA PHE A 54 -23.97 34.51 11.21
C PHE A 54 -24.09 35.15 12.60
N ASP A 55 -25.31 35.48 13.02
CA ASP A 55 -25.57 36.02 14.35
C ASP A 55 -25.57 34.88 15.38
N GLU A 56 -24.75 35.05 16.43
CA GLU A 56 -24.66 34.08 17.51
C GLU A 56 -26.00 33.96 18.27
N LYS A 57 -26.47 32.72 18.46
CA LYS A 57 -27.62 32.41 19.31
C LYS A 57 -27.14 31.84 20.64
N SER A 58 -26.64 32.70 21.53
CA SER A 58 -26.00 32.28 22.79
C SER A 58 -26.88 31.38 23.67
N ASP A 59 -28.21 31.48 23.61
CA ASP A 59 -29.13 30.61 24.34
C ASP A 59 -29.06 29.12 23.91
N LEU A 60 -28.54 28.84 22.71
CA LEU A 60 -28.30 27.49 22.19
C LEU A 60 -26.89 26.99 22.47
N ILE A 61 -26.00 27.85 22.97
CA ILE A 61 -24.57 27.56 23.15
C ILE A 61 -24.30 27.31 24.62
N LYS A 62 -23.87 26.09 24.93
CA LYS A 62 -23.34 25.74 26.25
C LYS A 62 -21.86 25.42 26.14
N ILE A 63 -21.03 26.28 26.73
CA ILE A 63 -19.59 26.03 26.83
C ILE A 63 -19.38 24.86 27.78
N ILE A 64 -18.72 23.81 27.28
CA ILE A 64 -18.27 22.68 28.09
C ILE A 64 -16.94 23.04 28.76
N GLY A 65 -16.70 22.51 29.95
CA GLY A 65 -15.52 22.84 30.75
C GLY A 65 -14.92 21.63 31.43
N SER A 66 -14.24 21.88 32.55
CA SER A 66 -13.42 20.90 33.29
C SER A 66 -14.14 19.60 33.66
N GLU A 67 -15.47 19.60 33.81
CA GLU A 67 -16.26 18.38 34.06
C GLU A 67 -16.11 17.35 32.93
N VAL A 68 -16.18 17.80 31.68
CA VAL A 68 -16.03 16.94 30.49
C VAL A 68 -14.57 16.53 30.31
N GLU A 69 -13.64 17.45 30.55
CA GLU A 69 -12.19 17.17 30.50
C GLU A 69 -11.81 16.08 31.51
N GLN A 70 -12.27 16.18 32.76
CA GLN A 70 -12.00 15.19 33.80
C GLN A 70 -12.62 13.84 33.45
N ALA A 71 -13.86 13.82 32.96
CA ALA A 71 -14.51 12.59 32.53
C ALA A 71 -13.74 11.90 31.39
N TYR A 72 -13.18 12.68 30.45
CA TYR A 72 -12.33 12.16 29.38
C TYR A 72 -11.00 11.61 29.92
N ILE A 73 -10.32 12.34 30.81
CA ILE A 73 -9.07 11.90 31.43
C ILE A 73 -9.26 10.59 32.20
N GLU A 74 -10.31 10.48 33.02
CA GLU A 74 -10.63 9.25 33.76
C GLU A 74 -10.95 8.08 32.84
N LEU A 75 -11.64 8.33 31.71
CA LEU A 75 -11.90 7.29 30.71
C LEU A 75 -10.61 6.84 30.02
N ALA A 76 -9.77 7.77 29.59
CA ALA A 76 -8.49 7.48 28.95
C ALA A 76 -7.55 6.71 29.89
N LYS A 77 -7.44 7.12 31.15
CA LYS A 77 -6.68 6.41 32.20
C LYS A 77 -7.11 4.97 32.37
N LYS A 78 -8.42 4.68 32.38
CA LYS A 78 -8.95 3.31 32.48
C LYS A 78 -8.61 2.43 31.28
N ARG A 79 -8.31 3.02 30.12
CA ARG A 79 -7.98 2.31 28.88
C ARG A 79 -6.48 2.15 28.69
N LEU A 80 -5.66 2.94 29.38
CA LEU A 80 -4.22 2.82 29.40
C LEU A 80 -3.80 1.62 30.27
N MET A 81 -2.97 0.73 29.75
CA MET A 81 -2.35 -0.38 30.50
C MET A 81 -1.14 0.11 31.34
N ALA A 82 -1.22 1.32 31.88
CA ALA A 82 -0.08 1.99 32.51
C ALA A 82 -0.19 1.97 34.04
N GLU A 83 0.09 0.81 34.63
CA GLU A 83 0.74 0.71 35.95
C GLU A 83 2.26 0.54 35.72
N ALA A 84 2.84 1.30 34.78
CA ALA A 84 4.24 1.19 34.44
C ALA A 84 5.11 1.92 35.48
N ILE A 85 5.99 1.19 36.15
CA ILE A 85 7.00 1.73 37.07
C ILE A 85 8.00 2.60 36.28
N GLY A 86 8.21 3.85 36.72
CA GLY A 86 9.22 4.78 36.18
C GLY A 86 8.70 5.86 35.23
N VAL A 87 7.37 6.02 35.09
CA VAL A 87 6.76 7.08 34.25
C VAL A 87 7.07 8.50 34.73
N ASP A 88 7.36 8.67 36.01
CA ASP A 88 7.81 9.92 36.64
C ASP A 88 9.21 10.35 36.16
N GLN A 89 10.04 9.37 35.77
CA GLN A 89 11.41 9.58 35.34
C GLN A 89 11.52 9.91 33.84
N LEU A 90 10.49 9.60 33.05
CA LEU A 90 10.49 9.82 31.61
C LEU A 90 10.31 11.31 31.28
N LYS A 91 11.29 11.87 30.57
CA LYS A 91 11.25 13.24 30.04
C LYS A 91 10.62 13.24 28.66
N ILE A 92 9.49 13.93 28.54
CA ILE A 92 8.72 14.03 27.31
C ILE A 92 8.79 15.47 26.81
N VAL A 93 9.12 15.69 25.54
CA VAL A 93 8.79 16.93 24.85
C VAL A 93 7.49 16.78 24.09
N PHE A 94 6.58 17.74 24.23
CA PHE A 94 5.31 17.73 23.51
C PHE A 94 5.07 19.03 22.73
N THR A 95 4.66 18.89 21.48
CA THR A 95 4.17 19.99 20.65
C THR A 95 2.74 19.74 20.15
N PRO A 96 1.82 20.69 20.34
CA PRO A 96 0.49 20.61 19.76
C PRO A 96 0.41 21.21 18.35
N ILE A 97 1.50 21.75 17.80
CA ILE A 97 1.56 22.43 16.48
C ILE A 97 0.40 23.44 16.32
N HIS A 98 0.27 24.37 17.27
CA HIS A 98 -0.81 25.37 17.36
C HIS A 98 -2.24 24.78 17.51
N GLY A 99 -2.33 23.50 17.86
CA GLY A 99 -3.55 22.72 17.92
C GLY A 99 -4.26 22.65 19.27
N THR A 100 -5.41 22.00 19.23
CA THR A 100 -6.34 21.82 20.35
C THR A 100 -5.83 20.88 21.44
N SER A 101 -4.89 19.98 21.11
CA SER A 101 -4.27 19.02 22.05
C SER A 101 -3.49 19.67 23.19
N ARG A 102 -3.12 20.95 23.07
CA ARG A 102 -2.43 21.73 24.11
C ARG A 102 -3.09 21.63 25.49
N VAL A 103 -4.42 21.56 25.53
CA VAL A 103 -5.15 21.54 26.80
C VAL A 103 -5.23 20.13 27.39
N MET A 104 -5.52 19.12 26.55
CA MET A 104 -5.87 17.78 27.02
C MET A 104 -4.67 16.85 27.20
N ILE A 105 -3.72 16.85 26.26
CA ILE A 105 -2.61 15.88 26.29
C ILE A 105 -1.67 16.11 27.48
N PRO A 106 -1.22 17.34 27.80
CA PRO A 106 -0.37 17.55 28.98
C PRO A 106 -1.07 17.19 30.30
N LYS A 107 -2.36 17.52 30.44
CA LYS A 107 -3.16 17.14 31.63
C LYS A 107 -3.32 15.63 31.74
N LEU A 108 -3.55 14.94 30.64
CA LEU A 108 -3.67 13.48 30.61
C LEU A 108 -2.34 12.81 30.99
N LEU A 109 -1.22 13.25 30.42
CA LEU A 109 0.12 12.74 30.75
C LEU A 109 0.42 12.94 32.25
N GLN A 110 0.19 14.14 32.79
CA GLN A 110 0.34 14.39 34.22
C GLN A 110 -0.58 13.50 35.07
N ALA A 111 -1.85 13.34 34.68
CA ALA A 111 -2.79 12.49 35.38
C ALA A 111 -2.42 10.99 35.34
N CYS A 112 -1.58 10.59 34.38
CA CYS A 112 -1.02 9.24 34.25
C CYS A 112 0.34 9.07 34.98
N GLY A 113 0.85 10.10 35.65
CA GLY A 113 2.09 10.04 36.43
C GLY A 113 3.35 10.53 35.72
N PHE A 114 3.25 11.10 34.52
CA PHE A 114 4.39 11.73 33.83
C PHE A 114 4.66 13.12 34.43
N GLU A 115 5.71 13.25 35.22
CA GLU A 115 6.06 14.49 35.91
C GLU A 115 6.93 15.44 35.06
N GLN A 116 7.67 14.90 34.08
CA GLN A 116 8.65 15.66 33.28
C GLN A 116 8.17 15.91 31.84
N VAL A 117 7.06 16.63 31.69
CA VAL A 117 6.52 17.04 30.38
C VAL A 117 6.94 18.48 30.04
N HIS A 118 7.74 18.64 29.00
CA HIS A 118 8.23 19.91 28.47
C HIS A 118 7.46 20.28 27.21
N LEU A 119 7.05 21.54 27.10
CA LEU A 119 6.18 21.98 26.00
C LEU A 119 6.95 22.89 25.05
N VAL A 120 6.75 22.72 23.75
CA VAL A 120 7.27 23.65 22.74
C VAL A 120 6.44 24.94 22.79
N GLU A 121 6.79 25.86 23.68
CA GLU A 121 5.94 27.02 24.02
C GLU A 121 5.56 27.88 22.80
N ALA A 122 6.46 28.03 21.82
CA ALA A 122 6.19 28.77 20.59
C ALA A 122 5.03 28.18 19.77
N GLN A 123 4.80 26.87 19.87
CA GLN A 123 3.74 26.13 19.18
C GLN A 123 2.50 25.93 20.05
N CYS A 124 2.48 26.45 21.28
CA CYS A 124 1.37 26.26 22.20
C CYS A 124 0.31 27.36 22.14
N MET A 125 0.59 28.46 21.43
CA MET A 125 -0.41 29.47 21.12
C MET A 125 -1.26 29.00 19.93
N PRO A 126 -2.59 28.83 20.10
CA PRO A 126 -3.44 28.44 18.98
C PRO A 126 -3.42 29.48 17.87
N SER A 127 -3.22 29.02 16.63
CA SER A 127 -3.17 29.88 15.45
C SER A 127 -3.52 29.06 14.21
N GLY A 128 -4.48 29.53 13.41
CA GLY A 128 -4.85 28.92 12.12
C GLY A 128 -3.80 29.13 11.03
N ASP A 129 -2.85 30.05 11.23
CA ASP A 129 -1.78 30.36 10.27
C ASP A 129 -0.53 29.49 10.44
N PHE A 130 -0.49 28.64 11.47
CA PHE A 130 0.62 27.74 11.81
C PHE A 130 2.03 28.38 11.64
N PRO A 131 2.30 29.55 12.24
CA PRO A 131 3.41 30.44 11.85
C PRO A 131 4.82 29.85 12.05
N THR A 132 4.94 28.70 12.70
CA THR A 132 6.21 28.03 12.97
C THR A 132 6.53 26.87 12.03
N VAL A 133 5.59 26.45 11.19
CA VAL A 133 5.73 25.29 10.29
C VAL A 133 5.20 25.60 8.90
N LYS A 134 5.71 24.91 7.88
CA LYS A 134 5.15 24.99 6.52
C LYS A 134 3.86 24.20 6.37
N SER A 135 3.78 23.07 7.07
CA SER A 135 2.68 22.12 7.08
C SER A 135 2.49 21.62 8.50
N PRO A 136 1.28 21.67 9.08
CA PRO A 136 1.04 21.23 10.45
C PRO A 136 0.84 19.70 10.54
N ASN A 137 1.54 18.92 9.70
CA ASN A 137 1.47 17.47 9.67
C ASN A 137 2.63 16.84 10.46
N PRO A 138 2.39 16.22 11.64
CA PRO A 138 3.43 15.62 12.46
C PRO A 138 4.04 14.35 11.85
N GLU A 139 3.47 13.82 10.75
CA GLU A 139 4.07 12.74 9.95
C GLU A 139 5.25 13.25 9.10
N GLU A 140 5.37 14.57 8.92
CA GLU A 140 6.50 15.20 8.26
C GLU A 140 7.56 15.62 9.30
N ALA A 141 8.78 15.11 9.16
CA ALA A 141 9.86 15.36 10.13
C ALA A 141 10.14 16.87 10.36
N GLU A 142 9.99 17.71 9.34
CA GLU A 142 10.18 19.16 9.45
C GLU A 142 9.23 19.80 10.48
N ALA A 143 8.00 19.31 10.61
CA ALA A 143 7.01 19.82 11.54
C ALA A 143 7.39 19.57 13.02
N LEU A 144 8.22 18.56 13.28
CA LEU A 144 8.71 18.20 14.62
C LEU A 144 10.07 18.82 14.97
N SER A 145 10.70 19.57 14.07
CA SER A 145 12.06 20.13 14.26
C SER A 145 12.23 20.96 15.55
N MET A 146 11.21 21.74 15.94
CA MET A 146 11.24 22.48 17.21
C MET A 146 11.13 21.58 18.44
N ALA A 147 10.36 20.49 18.34
CA ALA A 147 10.23 19.50 19.40
C ALA A 147 11.51 18.69 19.56
N GLU A 148 12.13 18.26 18.44
CA GLU A 148 13.44 17.60 18.44
C GLU A 148 14.52 18.49 19.04
N LYS A 149 14.57 19.77 18.66
CA LYS A 149 15.53 20.73 19.21
C LYS A 149 15.38 20.86 20.73
N LEU A 150 14.15 21.06 21.21
CA LEU A 150 13.88 21.15 22.65
C LEU A 150 14.22 19.83 23.35
N ALA A 151 13.96 18.69 22.72
CA ALA A 151 14.29 17.37 23.26
C ALA A 151 15.80 17.22 23.49
N LYS A 152 16.62 17.67 22.53
CA LYS A 152 18.08 17.69 22.70
C LYS A 152 18.52 18.65 23.82
N GLU A 153 17.90 19.83 23.92
CA GLU A 153 18.24 20.82 24.95
C GLU A 153 17.93 20.34 26.38
N VAL A 154 16.83 19.63 26.58
CA VAL A 154 16.41 19.13 27.92
C VAL A 154 16.84 17.69 28.20
N ASN A 155 17.51 17.06 27.23
CA ASN A 155 17.88 15.64 27.23
C ASN A 155 16.65 14.75 27.50
N ALA A 156 15.63 14.91 26.66
CA ALA A 156 14.38 14.16 26.73
C ALA A 156 14.51 12.76 26.13
N ASP A 157 13.76 11.80 26.68
CA ASP A 157 13.75 10.42 26.18
C ASP A 157 12.92 10.31 24.90
N VAL A 158 11.86 11.13 24.79
CA VAL A 158 10.93 11.12 23.66
C VAL A 158 10.39 12.52 23.38
N PHE A 159 10.12 12.81 22.11
CA PHE A 159 9.33 13.96 21.71
C PHE A 159 8.12 13.54 20.88
N ILE A 160 7.02 14.25 21.09
CA ILE A 160 5.70 13.91 20.56
C ILE A 160 5.11 15.16 19.92
N GLY A 161 4.58 15.03 18.71
CA GLY A 161 3.79 16.05 18.06
C GLY A 161 2.44 15.53 17.61
N THR A 162 1.41 16.37 17.72
CA THR A 162 0.09 16.09 17.13
C THR A 162 -0.25 17.13 16.10
N ASP A 163 -1.06 16.77 15.11
CA ASP A 163 -1.66 17.75 14.23
C ASP A 163 -2.73 18.60 14.98
N PRO A 164 -3.23 19.70 14.40
CA PRO A 164 -4.08 20.67 15.08
C PRO A 164 -5.36 20.13 15.74
N ASP A 165 -5.95 19.05 15.23
CA ASP A 165 -7.09 18.34 15.83
C ASP A 165 -6.76 17.02 16.53
N ALA A 166 -5.48 16.69 16.62
CA ALA A 166 -4.97 15.59 17.41
C ALA A 166 -5.45 14.20 16.97
N ASP A 167 -5.78 14.03 15.69
CA ASP A 167 -6.07 12.71 15.12
C ASP A 167 -4.83 12.05 14.50
N ARG A 168 -3.75 12.82 14.28
CA ARG A 168 -2.42 12.31 13.90
C ARG A 168 -1.39 12.53 14.99
N LEU A 169 -0.44 11.60 15.03
CA LEU A 169 0.63 11.54 16.01
C LEU A 169 1.97 11.28 15.33
N GLY A 170 2.94 12.14 15.59
CA GLY A 170 4.35 11.92 15.33
C GLY A 170 5.09 11.69 16.64
N VAL A 171 5.95 10.67 16.68
CA VAL A 171 6.78 10.34 17.86
C VAL A 171 8.21 10.17 17.40
N GLY A 172 9.14 10.82 18.10
CA GLY A 172 10.56 10.63 17.93
C GLY A 172 11.22 10.27 19.25
N VAL A 173 12.20 9.37 19.21
CA VAL A 173 13.01 8.97 20.37
C VAL A 173 14.43 9.45 20.09
N LEU A 174 15.09 10.03 21.10
CA LEU A 174 16.51 10.34 20.99
C LEU A 174 17.28 9.04 21.29
N GLU A 175 17.85 8.41 20.26
CA GLU A 175 18.62 7.19 20.41
C GLU A 175 20.06 7.54 20.82
N SER A 176 20.50 7.03 21.98
CA SER A 176 21.83 7.32 22.54
C SER A 176 22.99 6.63 21.79
N THR A 177 22.70 5.86 20.74
CA THR A 177 23.69 5.13 19.91
C THR A 177 24.06 5.87 18.62
N ASP A 178 23.52 7.08 18.40
CA ASP A 178 23.84 7.92 17.25
C ASP A 178 25.29 8.43 17.21
N GLU A 179 26.13 8.14 18.23
CA GLU A 179 27.53 8.61 18.29
C GLU A 179 28.31 8.33 16.99
N PHE A 180 28.12 7.15 16.38
CA PHE A 180 28.77 6.84 15.12
C PHE A 180 28.21 7.67 13.96
N MET A 181 26.88 7.74 13.82
CA MET A 181 26.24 8.48 12.73
C MET A 181 26.47 9.98 12.82
N GLN A 182 26.49 10.53 14.04
CA GLN A 182 26.86 11.91 14.30
C GLN A 182 28.33 12.14 13.95
N ALA A 183 29.24 11.23 14.30
CA ALA A 183 30.64 11.31 13.89
C ALA A 183 30.82 11.25 12.37
N VAL A 184 29.98 10.48 11.64
CA VAL A 184 29.94 10.48 10.16
C VAL A 184 29.51 11.84 9.63
N VAL A 185 28.40 12.40 10.15
CA VAL A 185 27.87 13.71 9.73
C VAL A 185 28.89 14.82 9.95
N ASP A 186 29.52 14.83 11.13
CA ASP A 186 30.45 15.87 11.55
C ASP A 186 31.89 15.67 11.02
N ASP A 187 32.15 14.57 10.31
CA ASP A 187 33.47 14.19 9.80
C ASP A 187 34.53 14.09 10.92
N THR A 188 34.18 13.41 12.00
CA THR A 188 35.02 13.20 13.19
C THR A 188 35.39 11.73 13.40
N THR A 189 36.11 11.43 14.48
CA THR A 189 36.53 10.06 14.83
C THR A 189 35.50 9.39 15.74
N TYR A 190 35.31 8.09 15.57
CA TYR A 190 34.51 7.24 16.45
C TYR A 190 35.43 6.25 17.18
N THR A 191 35.19 6.03 18.47
CA THR A 191 35.94 5.04 19.26
C THR A 191 35.14 3.76 19.35
N HIS A 192 35.53 2.75 18.59
CA HIS A 192 35.02 1.40 18.76
C HIS A 192 35.50 0.85 20.10
N ARG A 193 34.60 0.31 20.93
CA ARG A 193 34.93 -0.21 22.26
C ARG A 193 34.10 -1.44 22.59
N TRP A 194 34.70 -2.39 23.30
CA TRP A 194 34.02 -3.60 23.77
C TRP A 194 34.41 -3.96 25.21
N PRO A 195 33.44 -4.21 26.11
CA PRO A 195 31.98 -4.03 25.93
C PRO A 195 31.58 -2.55 25.72
N ILE A 196 30.52 -2.31 24.93
CA ILE A 196 30.14 -0.99 24.40
C ILE A 196 29.84 0.04 25.50
N GLU A 197 29.16 -0.41 26.57
CA GLU A 197 28.73 0.40 27.71
C GLU A 197 29.69 0.34 28.90
N SER A 198 30.84 -0.35 28.76
CA SER A 198 31.79 -0.48 29.86
C SER A 198 32.59 0.81 30.07
N ASN A 199 32.68 1.26 31.33
CA ASN A 199 33.61 2.32 31.73
C ASN A 199 35.09 1.88 31.64
N GLU A 200 35.34 0.57 31.58
CA GLU A 200 36.64 -0.05 31.36
C GLU A 200 36.52 -1.08 30.23
N PRO A 201 36.47 -0.64 28.96
CA PRO A 201 36.35 -1.56 27.83
C PRO A 201 37.63 -2.39 27.69
N SER A 202 37.46 -3.69 27.54
CA SER A 202 38.54 -4.65 27.31
C SER A 202 39.19 -4.56 25.92
N TYR A 203 38.54 -3.89 24.97
CA TYR A 203 39.06 -3.59 23.65
C TYR A 203 38.66 -2.19 23.22
N THR A 204 39.57 -1.42 22.62
CA THR A 204 39.28 -0.10 22.03
C THR A 204 40.07 0.12 20.73
N LYS A 205 39.45 0.79 19.76
CA LYS A 205 40.05 1.19 18.49
C LYS A 205 39.42 2.48 17.97
N GLU A 206 40.23 3.51 17.72
CA GLU A 206 39.77 4.73 17.05
C GLU A 206 39.69 4.53 15.54
N VAL A 207 38.59 5.00 14.94
CA VAL A 207 38.34 4.96 13.49
C VAL A 207 37.85 6.32 13.00
N LYS A 208 38.17 6.70 11.76
CA LYS A 208 37.56 7.87 11.13
C LYS A 208 36.17 7.51 10.63
N ALA A 209 35.14 8.12 11.21
CA ALA A 209 33.76 7.67 11.01
C ALA A 209 33.31 7.84 9.56
N ARG A 210 33.59 8.98 8.91
CA ARG A 210 33.24 9.23 7.50
C ARG A 210 33.97 8.31 6.53
N GLU A 211 35.27 8.10 6.71
CA GLU A 211 36.03 7.17 5.86
C GLU A 211 35.53 5.74 6.02
N LEU A 212 35.20 5.32 7.25
CA LEU A 212 34.61 4.02 7.53
C LEU A 212 33.21 3.90 6.92
N TRP A 213 32.37 4.93 7.03
CA TRP A 213 31.05 5.00 6.42
C TRP A 213 31.13 4.89 4.89
N ASP A 214 31.96 5.71 4.25
CA ASP A 214 32.15 5.70 2.80
C ASP A 214 32.67 4.33 2.31
N THR A 215 33.48 3.65 3.14
CA THR A 215 33.93 2.28 2.90
C THR A 215 32.80 1.26 3.07
N ILE A 216 31.93 1.42 4.06
CA ILE A 216 30.80 0.51 4.34
C ILE A 216 29.70 0.60 3.27
N ILE A 217 29.52 1.76 2.63
CA ILE A 217 28.38 1.98 1.71
C ILE A 217 28.71 1.89 0.22
N ASN A 218 29.99 1.91 -0.20
CA ASN A 218 30.35 1.92 -1.62
C ASN A 218 31.58 1.06 -1.94
N PHE A 219 31.34 -0.14 -2.49
CA PHE A 219 32.40 -1.07 -2.90
C PHE A 219 32.72 -1.01 -4.40
N VAL A 220 32.16 -0.06 -5.18
CA VAL A 220 32.46 0.09 -6.61
C VAL A 220 33.35 1.30 -6.85
N LYS A 221 34.57 1.07 -7.36
CA LYS A 221 35.51 2.12 -7.75
C LYS A 221 35.24 2.57 -9.18
N ASN A 222 35.10 3.89 -9.40
CA ASN A 222 34.78 4.52 -10.70
C ASN A 222 33.48 4.00 -11.33
N PRO A 223 32.35 4.03 -10.61
CA PRO A 223 31.07 3.47 -11.07
C PRO A 223 30.65 4.06 -12.42
N PHE A 224 29.99 3.24 -13.24
CA PHE A 224 29.46 3.59 -14.56
C PHE A 224 30.51 4.00 -15.61
N THR A 225 31.79 3.77 -15.34
CA THR A 225 32.89 3.99 -16.30
C THR A 225 33.46 2.68 -16.82
N LYS A 226 34.23 2.74 -17.92
CA LYS A 226 35.01 1.58 -18.42
C LYS A 226 36.09 1.08 -17.44
N LYS A 227 36.40 1.85 -16.39
CA LYS A 227 37.35 1.49 -15.33
C LYS A 227 36.64 1.01 -14.06
N ALA A 228 35.32 0.84 -14.11
CA ALA A 228 34.54 0.40 -12.98
C ALA A 228 35.02 -0.98 -12.52
N LYS A 229 35.20 -1.13 -11.21
CA LYS A 229 35.58 -2.41 -10.59
C LYS A 229 35.05 -2.51 -9.17
N PHE A 230 34.73 -3.72 -8.75
CA PHE A 230 34.37 -4.02 -7.37
C PHE A 230 35.64 -4.07 -6.49
N ASP A 231 35.55 -3.58 -5.26
CA ASP A 231 36.64 -3.49 -4.30
C ASP A 231 36.55 -4.61 -3.26
N PHE A 232 36.98 -5.80 -3.66
CA PHE A 232 36.84 -7.02 -2.85
C PHE A 232 37.56 -6.94 -1.50
N GLU A 233 38.70 -6.27 -1.42
CA GLU A 233 39.46 -6.10 -0.17
C GLU A 233 38.66 -5.28 0.86
N ALA A 234 38.18 -4.10 0.46
CA ALA A 234 37.33 -3.27 1.31
C ALA A 234 36.02 -3.97 1.68
N PHE A 235 35.42 -4.71 0.74
CA PHE A 235 34.19 -5.46 1.00
C PHE A 235 34.40 -6.61 2.00
N TYR A 236 35.53 -7.32 1.90
CA TYR A 236 35.92 -8.34 2.87
C TYR A 236 36.08 -7.72 4.27
N GLU A 237 36.86 -6.64 4.39
CA GLU A 237 37.10 -5.98 5.68
C GLU A 237 35.80 -5.47 6.31
N ALA A 238 34.95 -4.81 5.53
CA ALA A 238 33.67 -4.30 6.00
C ALA A 238 32.73 -5.45 6.44
N THR A 239 32.67 -6.53 5.68
CA THR A 239 31.84 -7.70 6.02
C THR A 239 32.34 -8.39 7.29
N TYR A 240 33.67 -8.55 7.42
CA TYR A 240 34.30 -9.16 8.57
C TYR A 240 33.95 -8.40 9.86
N GLU A 241 34.11 -7.08 9.85
CA GLU A 241 33.81 -6.22 11.01
C GLU A 241 32.30 -6.13 11.28
N ALA A 242 31.47 -6.08 10.23
CA ALA A 242 30.01 -6.11 10.38
C ALA A 242 29.52 -7.38 11.08
N GLN A 243 30.12 -8.53 10.77
CA GLN A 243 29.77 -9.77 11.47
C GLN A 243 30.17 -9.75 12.96
N ARG A 244 31.25 -9.04 13.33
CA ARG A 244 31.60 -8.84 14.74
C ARG A 244 30.57 -7.97 15.45
N LEU A 245 30.16 -6.88 14.80
CA LEU A 245 29.11 -6.00 15.32
C LEU A 245 27.78 -6.77 15.53
N MET A 246 27.44 -7.68 14.62
CA MET A 246 26.26 -8.53 14.78
C MET A 246 26.34 -9.45 16.01
N ASP A 247 27.52 -9.97 16.38
CA ASP A 247 27.70 -10.73 17.62
C ASP A 247 27.64 -9.83 18.86
N ASP A 248 28.13 -8.59 18.76
CA ASP A 248 28.04 -7.60 19.85
C ASP A 248 26.57 -7.21 20.12
N LEU A 249 25.73 -7.11 19.09
CA LEU A 249 24.27 -6.90 19.26
C LEU A 249 23.61 -8.03 20.05
N VAL A 250 24.03 -9.29 19.86
CA VAL A 250 23.53 -10.43 20.64
C VAL A 250 23.87 -10.24 22.13
N GLU A 251 25.06 -9.73 22.47
CA GLU A 251 25.39 -9.43 23.88
C GLU A 251 24.51 -8.31 24.44
N LEU A 252 24.31 -7.22 23.70
CA LEU A 252 23.45 -6.12 24.14
C LEU A 252 22.02 -6.59 24.43
N GLU A 253 21.48 -7.49 23.59
CA GLU A 253 20.18 -8.11 23.82
C GLU A 253 20.18 -8.98 25.08
N LEU A 254 21.24 -9.79 25.31
CA LEU A 254 21.35 -10.62 26.51
C LEU A 254 21.45 -9.77 27.79
N GLU A 255 22.20 -8.67 27.75
CA GLU A 255 22.29 -7.71 28.86
C GLU A 255 20.95 -7.01 29.12
N ALA A 256 20.21 -6.67 28.06
CA ALA A 256 18.87 -6.12 28.18
C ALA A 256 17.91 -7.11 28.85
N ILE A 257 17.97 -8.39 28.47
CA ILE A 257 17.19 -9.46 29.10
C ILE A 257 17.58 -9.60 30.58
N ASP A 258 18.85 -9.51 30.94
CA ASP A 258 19.31 -9.54 32.34
C ASP A 258 18.70 -8.38 33.16
N ARG A 259 18.66 -7.17 32.59
CA ARG A 259 18.01 -6.00 33.23
C ARG A 259 16.51 -6.22 33.41
N ILE A 260 15.84 -6.79 32.42
CA ILE A 260 14.40 -7.09 32.49
C ILE A 260 14.13 -8.13 33.58
N LEU A 261 14.90 -9.23 33.61
CA LEU A 261 14.77 -10.26 34.64
C LEU A 261 15.00 -9.69 36.04
N ALA A 262 16.02 -8.85 36.23
CA ALA A 262 16.26 -8.19 37.51
C ALA A 262 15.09 -7.28 37.94
N LYS A 263 14.46 -6.58 36.99
CA LYS A 263 13.25 -5.78 37.25
C LYS A 263 12.07 -6.64 37.66
N VAL A 264 11.80 -7.74 36.94
CA VAL A 264 10.71 -8.67 37.24
C VAL A 264 10.92 -9.35 38.60
N GLU A 265 12.16 -9.68 38.96
CA GLU A 265 12.51 -10.24 40.27
C GLU A 265 12.30 -9.23 41.42
N ALA A 266 12.57 -7.95 41.19
CA ALA A 266 12.35 -6.89 42.16
C ALA A 266 10.88 -6.51 42.37
N ASP A 267 9.99 -6.94 41.47
CA ASP A 267 8.56 -6.69 41.56
C ASP A 267 7.92 -7.42 42.76
N THR A 268 7.08 -6.72 43.52
CA THR A 268 6.39 -7.24 44.71
C THR A 268 5.24 -8.20 44.40
N GLU A 269 4.83 -8.33 43.14
CA GLU A 269 3.80 -9.30 42.76
C GLU A 269 4.23 -10.75 43.08
N PRO A 270 3.28 -11.63 43.47
CA PRO A 270 3.56 -13.04 43.71
C PRO A 270 4.16 -13.75 42.48
N ASP A 271 5.14 -14.63 42.71
CA ASP A 271 5.87 -15.35 41.65
C ASP A 271 4.98 -16.11 40.66
N TYR A 272 3.82 -16.60 41.09
CA TYR A 272 2.89 -17.32 40.20
C TYR A 272 2.24 -16.42 39.14
N ILE A 273 2.16 -15.10 39.37
CA ILE A 273 1.67 -14.11 38.41
C ILE A 273 2.75 -13.84 37.35
N LYS A 274 4.01 -13.71 37.79
CA LYS A 274 5.18 -13.40 36.95
C LYS A 274 5.79 -14.62 36.25
N ALA A 275 5.34 -15.83 36.58
CA ALA A 275 5.95 -17.09 36.14
C ALA A 275 6.09 -17.20 34.61
N ASN A 276 5.05 -16.82 33.86
CA ASN A 276 5.07 -16.87 32.39
C ASN A 276 6.09 -15.89 31.79
N GLU A 277 6.18 -14.68 32.35
CA GLU A 277 7.12 -13.66 31.92
C GLU A 277 8.57 -14.11 32.21
N ILE A 278 8.85 -14.57 33.43
CA ILE A 278 10.18 -15.08 33.82
C ILE A 278 10.58 -16.25 32.92
N GLN A 279 9.68 -17.22 32.69
CA GLN A 279 9.96 -18.37 31.86
C GLN A 279 10.25 -17.96 30.41
N THR A 280 9.51 -16.99 29.87
CA THR A 280 9.71 -16.48 28.51
C THR A 280 11.07 -15.80 28.36
N TRP A 281 11.41 -14.89 29.28
CA TRP A 281 12.71 -14.20 29.25
C TRP A 281 13.89 -15.15 29.45
N LYS A 282 13.78 -16.13 30.36
CA LYS A 282 14.80 -17.17 30.53
C LYS A 282 14.95 -18.05 29.29
N LEU A 283 13.85 -18.36 28.61
CA LEU A 283 13.88 -19.12 27.36
C LEU A 283 14.62 -18.35 26.26
N LEU A 284 14.29 -17.06 26.06
CA LEU A 284 14.97 -16.19 25.11
C LEU A 284 16.46 -16.07 25.43
N GLN A 285 16.81 -15.91 26.72
CA GLN A 285 18.18 -15.83 27.17
C GLN A 285 18.97 -17.12 26.89
N ASP A 286 18.40 -18.29 27.17
CA ASP A 286 19.05 -19.58 26.90
C ASP A 286 19.30 -19.76 25.41
N PHE A 287 18.32 -19.47 24.56
CA PHE A 287 18.51 -19.54 23.11
C PHE A 287 19.54 -18.55 22.58
N GLY A 288 19.54 -17.30 23.08
CA GLY A 288 20.54 -16.30 22.73
C GLY A 288 21.96 -16.75 23.09
N LYS A 289 22.17 -17.27 24.32
CA LYS A 289 23.47 -17.76 24.78
C LYS A 289 23.93 -19.03 24.05
N ARG A 290 23.01 -19.96 23.79
CA ARG A 290 23.32 -21.25 23.14
C ARG A 290 23.68 -21.11 21.67
N GLY A 291 22.91 -20.32 20.94
CA GLY A 291 23.01 -20.23 19.49
C GLY A 291 23.72 -18.98 18.98
N ARG A 292 23.58 -17.84 19.66
CA ARG A 292 24.14 -16.55 19.21
C ARG A 292 23.82 -16.25 17.74
N ARG A 293 22.55 -16.39 17.39
CA ARG A 293 22.05 -16.33 16.02
C ARG A 293 22.19 -14.93 15.45
N THR A 294 22.94 -14.79 14.35
CA THR A 294 23.00 -13.55 13.57
C THR A 294 22.43 -13.77 12.16
N GLY A 295 22.27 -12.67 11.42
CA GLY A 295 21.77 -12.69 10.04
C GLY A 295 22.27 -11.48 9.27
N LEU A 296 23.56 -11.45 8.95
CA LEU A 296 24.19 -10.38 8.18
C LEU A 296 23.73 -10.44 6.71
N GLY A 297 22.97 -9.43 6.32
CA GLY A 297 22.45 -9.25 4.97
C GLY A 297 23.23 -8.24 4.16
N PHE A 298 22.68 -7.91 2.99
CA PHE A 298 23.18 -6.88 2.09
C PHE A 298 22.02 -6.35 1.25
N THR A 299 22.27 -5.24 0.56
CA THR A 299 21.34 -4.63 -0.40
C THR A 299 22.11 -4.21 -1.66
N ALA A 300 21.43 -3.63 -2.64
CA ALA A 300 22.03 -2.94 -3.79
C ALA A 300 22.76 -3.84 -4.81
N ILE A 301 22.46 -5.14 -4.88
CA ILE A 301 23.19 -6.01 -5.83
C ILE A 301 22.95 -5.58 -7.29
N ALA A 302 21.73 -5.16 -7.65
CA ALA A 302 21.41 -4.78 -9.03
C ALA A 302 22.15 -3.51 -9.43
N ASP A 303 22.22 -2.52 -8.54
CA ASP A 303 22.99 -1.31 -8.78
C ASP A 303 24.49 -1.56 -8.80
N THR A 304 24.98 -2.47 -7.96
CA THR A 304 26.40 -2.84 -7.94
C THR A 304 26.82 -3.41 -9.29
N ILE A 305 26.01 -4.34 -9.83
CA ILE A 305 26.26 -4.98 -11.13
C ILE A 305 26.13 -3.96 -12.28
N ALA A 306 25.13 -3.09 -12.22
CA ALA A 306 24.98 -2.01 -13.19
C ALA A 306 26.15 -1.00 -13.11
N ALA A 307 26.63 -0.69 -11.92
CA ALA A 307 27.74 0.23 -11.69
C ALA A 307 29.08 -0.30 -12.23
N ILE A 308 29.28 -1.62 -12.26
CA ILE A 308 30.43 -2.23 -12.96
C ILE A 308 30.19 -2.43 -14.47
N GLY A 309 29.05 -1.95 -15.00
CA GLY A 309 28.75 -1.93 -16.42
C GLY A 309 28.18 -3.24 -16.97
N LEU A 310 27.61 -4.09 -16.12
CA LEU A 310 27.04 -5.37 -16.51
C LEU A 310 25.51 -5.33 -16.44
N LYS A 311 24.86 -6.07 -17.34
CA LYS A 311 23.41 -6.29 -17.29
C LYS A 311 23.10 -7.35 -16.24
N PHE A 312 22.12 -7.08 -15.37
CA PHE A 312 21.88 -7.85 -14.15
C PHE A 312 21.65 -9.35 -14.36
N ASP A 313 21.00 -9.76 -15.45
CA ASP A 313 20.68 -11.16 -15.77
C ASP A 313 21.67 -11.83 -16.74
N SER A 314 22.83 -11.22 -16.98
CA SER A 314 23.87 -11.76 -17.87
C SER A 314 24.75 -12.81 -17.18
N ASP A 315 25.37 -13.71 -17.96
CA ASP A 315 26.33 -14.68 -17.42
C ASP A 315 27.52 -14.00 -16.73
N ALA A 316 27.97 -12.86 -17.26
CA ALA A 316 29.01 -12.06 -16.64
C ALA A 316 28.59 -11.48 -15.27
N ALA A 317 27.32 -11.07 -15.14
CA ALA A 317 26.78 -10.63 -13.86
C ALA A 317 26.71 -11.77 -12.85
N LEU A 318 26.27 -12.97 -13.25
CA LEU A 318 26.27 -14.15 -12.37
C LEU A 318 27.69 -14.49 -11.88
N LEU A 319 28.70 -14.43 -12.75
CA LEU A 319 30.10 -14.63 -12.35
C LEU A 319 30.59 -13.56 -11.36
N ALA A 320 30.23 -12.28 -11.59
CA ALA A 320 30.59 -11.21 -10.67
C ALA A 320 29.89 -11.36 -9.30
N ILE A 321 28.61 -11.75 -9.29
CA ILE A 321 27.86 -12.02 -8.06
C ILE A 321 28.47 -13.21 -7.32
N ASP A 322 28.91 -14.25 -8.04
CA ASP A 322 29.58 -15.41 -7.46
C ASP A 322 30.84 -14.98 -6.70
N GLU A 323 31.74 -14.22 -7.33
CA GLU A 323 32.95 -13.70 -6.68
C GLU A 323 32.64 -12.81 -5.46
N ILE A 324 31.62 -11.95 -5.56
CA ILE A 324 31.18 -11.10 -4.44
C ILE A 324 30.68 -11.97 -3.29
N MET A 325 29.85 -12.97 -3.56
CA MET A 325 29.27 -13.84 -2.54
C MET A 325 30.32 -14.76 -1.91
N GLN A 326 31.29 -15.25 -2.67
CA GLN A 326 32.44 -15.98 -2.13
C GLN A 326 33.25 -15.10 -1.18
N THR A 327 33.49 -13.84 -1.54
CA THR A 327 34.21 -12.88 -0.68
C THR A 327 33.44 -12.61 0.62
N LYS A 328 32.12 -12.39 0.52
CA LYS A 328 31.24 -12.22 1.69
C LYS A 328 31.30 -13.43 2.61
N PHE A 329 31.14 -14.62 2.04
CA PHE A 329 31.18 -15.88 2.77
C PHE A 329 32.50 -16.06 3.52
N ARG A 330 33.65 -15.79 2.88
CA ARG A 330 34.96 -15.87 3.54
C ARG A 330 35.03 -14.95 4.74
N ALA A 331 34.73 -13.66 4.54
CA ALA A 331 34.78 -12.66 5.61
C ALA A 331 33.88 -13.00 6.81
N GLU A 332 32.67 -13.48 6.53
CA GLU A 332 31.69 -13.89 7.53
C GLU A 332 32.16 -15.07 8.39
N PHE A 333 32.68 -16.12 7.75
CA PHE A 333 33.17 -17.29 8.46
C PHE A 333 34.49 -17.03 9.17
N ASP A 334 35.43 -16.32 8.55
CA ASP A 334 36.68 -15.91 9.19
C ASP A 334 36.38 -15.11 10.47
N SER A 335 35.48 -14.13 10.39
CA SER A 335 35.05 -13.34 11.55
C SER A 335 34.43 -14.19 12.66
N SER A 336 33.52 -15.09 12.32
CA SER A 336 32.86 -15.95 13.31
C SER A 336 33.82 -16.96 13.94
N ILE A 337 34.79 -17.50 13.19
CA ILE A 337 35.81 -18.42 13.70
C ILE A 337 36.81 -17.67 14.60
N ASP A 338 37.27 -16.49 14.18
CA ASP A 338 38.20 -15.69 14.98
C ASP A 338 37.56 -15.24 16.29
N MET A 339 36.28 -14.83 16.27
CA MET A 339 35.53 -14.61 17.51
C MET A 339 35.35 -15.88 18.34
N ALA A 340 35.28 -17.06 17.74
CA ALA A 340 35.23 -18.31 18.50
C ALA A 340 36.55 -18.57 19.23
N ILE A 341 37.68 -18.26 18.60
CA ILE A 341 39.01 -18.35 19.21
C ILE A 341 39.18 -17.33 20.34
N GLU A 342 38.72 -16.10 20.14
CA GLU A 342 38.86 -15.00 21.09
C GLU A 342 37.87 -15.06 22.26
N ARG A 343 36.61 -15.40 21.98
CA ARG A 343 35.45 -15.28 22.89
C ARG A 343 34.80 -16.62 23.24
N GLY A 344 35.22 -17.71 22.59
CA GLY A 344 34.62 -19.05 22.67
C GLY A 344 33.57 -19.31 21.58
N ALA A 345 33.46 -20.56 21.11
CA ALA A 345 32.42 -20.97 20.17
C ALA A 345 31.00 -20.91 20.80
N PHE A 346 29.95 -20.94 19.98
CA PHE A 346 28.59 -21.13 20.51
C PHE A 346 28.45 -22.52 21.15
N LYS A 347 27.61 -22.61 22.18
CA LYS A 347 27.58 -23.77 23.09
C LYS A 347 27.23 -25.09 22.42
N ASP A 348 26.38 -25.04 21.39
CA ASP A 348 25.84 -26.21 20.70
C ASP A 348 26.65 -26.60 19.45
N PHE A 349 27.84 -26.02 19.24
CA PHE A 349 28.68 -26.38 18.10
C PHE A 349 29.18 -27.82 18.23
N ASP A 350 28.96 -28.63 17.21
CA ASP A 350 29.40 -30.02 17.14
C ASP A 350 29.93 -30.35 15.73
N PRO A 351 31.23 -30.60 15.56
CA PRO A 351 31.82 -30.95 14.27
C PRO A 351 31.18 -32.18 13.61
N GLU A 352 30.77 -33.20 14.37
CA GLU A 352 30.17 -34.41 13.80
C GLU A 352 28.78 -34.14 13.23
N ILE A 353 28.03 -33.21 13.82
CA ILE A 353 26.73 -32.77 13.32
C ILE A 353 26.90 -31.85 12.12
N GLU A 354 27.82 -30.87 12.19
CA GLU A 354 28.08 -29.92 11.10
C GLU A 354 28.48 -30.65 9.81
N ASN A 355 29.30 -31.71 9.91
CA ASN A 355 29.77 -32.47 8.74
C ASN A 355 28.67 -33.24 8.00
N GLN A 356 27.45 -33.34 8.55
CA GLN A 356 26.30 -33.95 7.89
C GLN A 356 25.59 -32.99 6.92
N SER A 357 25.90 -31.70 6.98
CA SER A 357 25.26 -30.66 6.17
C SER A 357 25.87 -30.56 4.77
N GLU A 358 25.03 -30.56 3.73
CA GLU A 358 25.44 -30.29 2.35
C GLU A 358 26.13 -28.91 2.20
N PHE A 359 25.75 -27.94 3.04
CA PHE A 359 26.40 -26.62 3.09
C PHE A 359 27.86 -26.71 3.57
N VAL A 360 28.12 -27.55 4.57
CA VAL A 360 29.48 -27.76 5.10
C VAL A 360 30.32 -28.59 4.13
N GLN A 361 29.71 -29.53 3.40
CA GLN A 361 30.38 -30.24 2.31
C GLN A 361 30.77 -29.29 1.17
N MET A 362 29.90 -28.35 0.78
CA MET A 362 30.24 -27.29 -0.17
C MET A 362 31.42 -26.45 0.35
N MET A 363 31.39 -26.05 1.63
CA MET A 363 32.50 -25.32 2.26
C MET A 363 33.81 -26.13 2.22
N GLN A 364 33.75 -27.44 2.46
CA GLN A 364 34.93 -28.30 2.41
C GLN A 364 35.56 -28.34 1.01
N GLU A 365 34.74 -28.38 -0.04
CA GLU A 365 35.20 -28.43 -1.43
C GLU A 365 35.73 -27.08 -1.93
N GLU A 366 35.01 -25.98 -1.64
CA GLU A 366 35.31 -24.65 -2.21
C GLU A 366 36.17 -23.76 -1.30
N PHE A 367 36.15 -24.00 0.01
CA PHE A 367 36.85 -23.23 1.05
C PHE A 367 37.53 -24.16 2.08
N PRO A 368 38.42 -25.07 1.64
CA PRO A 368 39.01 -26.07 2.52
C PRO A 368 39.74 -25.46 3.72
N ASP A 369 40.34 -24.28 3.54
CA ASP A 369 41.01 -23.52 4.59
C ASP A 369 40.05 -23.06 5.70
N ILE A 370 38.87 -22.57 5.32
CA ILE A 370 37.82 -22.15 6.27
C ILE A 370 37.21 -23.36 6.96
N TYR A 371 36.91 -24.41 6.19
CA TYR A 371 36.40 -25.67 6.73
C TYR A 371 37.34 -26.23 7.82
N GLU A 372 38.64 -26.36 7.52
CA GLU A 372 39.62 -26.88 8.48
C GLU A 372 39.69 -26.02 9.76
N ARG A 373 39.67 -24.69 9.61
CA ARG A 373 39.66 -23.76 10.75
C ARG A 373 38.38 -23.90 11.57
N MET A 374 37.21 -23.93 10.93
CA MET A 374 35.91 -24.05 11.59
C MET A 374 35.80 -25.37 12.35
N MET A 375 36.21 -26.49 11.75
CA MET A 375 36.13 -27.81 12.39
C MET A 375 37.11 -27.95 13.56
N THR A 376 38.22 -27.20 13.54
CA THR A 376 39.22 -27.20 14.61
C THR A 376 38.83 -26.29 15.78
N HIS A 377 38.38 -25.08 15.50
CA HIS A 377 38.19 -24.02 16.50
C HIS A 377 36.72 -23.73 16.84
N GLY A 378 35.79 -24.24 16.02
CA GLY A 378 34.40 -23.85 16.07
C GLY A 378 34.13 -22.50 15.42
N ARG A 379 32.88 -22.05 15.56
CA ARG A 379 32.41 -20.72 15.13
C ARG A 379 31.59 -20.09 16.24
N ARG A 380 31.51 -18.75 16.27
CA ARG A 380 30.85 -17.99 17.34
C ARG A 380 29.33 -17.97 17.20
N ASN A 381 28.80 -18.07 15.99
CA ASN A 381 27.38 -17.87 15.71
C ASN A 381 26.79 -19.09 15.01
N ILE A 382 25.63 -19.59 15.46
CA ILE A 382 24.93 -20.75 14.86
C ILE A 382 24.40 -20.47 13.45
N SER A 383 24.14 -19.21 13.16
CA SER A 383 23.77 -18.68 11.85
C SER A 383 24.49 -17.38 11.66
N ILE A 384 24.89 -17.11 10.42
CA ILE A 384 25.74 -15.97 10.09
C ILE A 384 25.02 -15.06 9.09
N SER A 385 24.61 -15.59 7.93
CA SER A 385 24.12 -14.82 6.79
C SER A 385 22.64 -15.07 6.46
N THR A 386 21.92 -13.97 6.19
CA THR A 386 20.49 -13.91 5.78
C THR A 386 20.31 -12.75 4.81
N VAL A 387 19.54 -12.92 3.73
CA VAL A 387 19.09 -11.78 2.91
C VAL A 387 17.66 -11.41 3.32
N ALA A 388 17.51 -10.41 4.19
CA ALA A 388 16.22 -9.92 4.67
C ALA A 388 15.59 -8.94 3.67
N PRO A 389 14.28 -8.62 3.78
CA PRO A 389 13.71 -7.49 3.07
C PRO A 389 14.39 -6.19 3.50
N THR A 390 14.96 -5.45 2.55
CA THR A 390 15.70 -4.21 2.84
C THR A 390 14.96 -2.96 2.37
N GLY A 391 13.62 -2.97 2.22
CA GLY A 391 12.87 -1.86 1.61
C GLY A 391 13.19 -0.48 2.20
N THR A 392 13.11 -0.32 3.53
CA THR A 392 13.45 0.95 4.19
C THR A 392 14.93 1.29 4.05
N LEU A 393 15.82 0.31 4.24
CA LEU A 393 17.27 0.51 4.14
C LEU A 393 17.71 0.89 2.73
N SER A 394 17.15 0.26 1.71
CA SER A 394 17.45 0.52 0.31
C SER A 394 16.89 1.87 -0.14
N MET A 395 15.74 2.30 0.41
CA MET A 395 15.24 3.67 0.22
C MET A 395 16.17 4.72 0.85
N LEU A 396 16.64 4.49 2.08
CA LEU A 396 17.59 5.36 2.75
C LEU A 396 18.93 5.44 1.99
N ALA A 397 19.43 4.29 1.54
CA ALA A 397 20.65 4.19 0.74
C ALA A 397 20.45 4.59 -0.73
N GLN A 398 19.21 4.86 -1.16
CA GLN A 398 18.83 5.18 -2.54
C GLN A 398 19.29 4.13 -3.58
N THR A 399 19.13 2.85 -3.24
CA THR A 399 19.54 1.68 -4.03
C THR A 399 18.40 0.67 -4.19
N SER A 400 18.64 -0.33 -5.02
CA SER A 400 17.89 -1.59 -5.17
C SER A 400 17.91 -2.39 -3.87
N SER A 401 16.84 -3.14 -3.63
CA SER A 401 16.59 -3.86 -2.39
C SER A 401 17.16 -5.26 -2.44
N GLY A 402 18.04 -5.62 -1.50
CA GLY A 402 18.53 -6.98 -1.32
C GLY A 402 19.18 -7.52 -2.59
N ILE A 403 18.61 -8.63 -3.09
CA ILE A 403 18.97 -9.22 -4.38
C ILE A 403 18.02 -8.87 -5.54
N GLU A 404 17.09 -7.95 -5.32
CA GLU A 404 16.06 -7.62 -6.30
C GLU A 404 16.59 -6.71 -7.41
N PRO A 405 16.14 -6.92 -8.66
CA PRO A 405 16.38 -5.94 -9.72
C PRO A 405 15.74 -4.60 -9.35
N VAL A 406 16.25 -3.52 -9.96
CA VAL A 406 15.57 -2.22 -9.93
C VAL A 406 14.15 -2.38 -10.47
N TYR A 407 13.15 -1.91 -9.74
CA TYR A 407 11.75 -2.07 -10.15
C TYR A 407 11.45 -1.31 -11.45
N LEU A 408 11.78 -0.01 -11.49
CA LEU A 408 11.69 0.84 -12.68
C LEU A 408 12.90 1.78 -12.72
N THR A 409 13.47 2.01 -13.91
CA THR A 409 14.55 2.98 -14.09
C THR A 409 14.09 4.42 -13.93
N HIS A 410 12.83 4.68 -14.29
CA HIS A 410 12.15 5.95 -14.12
C HIS A 410 10.63 5.75 -14.11
N TYR A 411 9.90 6.72 -13.55
CA TYR A 411 8.44 6.77 -13.61
C TYR A 411 7.96 8.22 -13.63
N LYS A 412 6.75 8.45 -14.14
CA LYS A 412 6.13 9.79 -14.12
C LYS A 412 5.43 10.05 -12.81
N ARG A 413 5.78 11.14 -12.15
CA ARG A 413 5.05 11.65 -10.98
C ARG A 413 4.22 12.86 -11.38
N ARG A 414 3.01 12.92 -10.82
CA ARG A 414 2.09 14.05 -10.96
C ARG A 414 2.00 14.80 -9.64
N ARG A 415 2.04 16.13 -9.71
CA ARG A 415 1.75 17.00 -8.57
C ARG A 415 0.70 18.01 -9.00
N LYS A 416 -0.33 18.22 -8.17
CA LYS A 416 -1.31 19.29 -8.36
C LYS A 416 -0.61 20.61 -8.08
N VAL A 417 -0.78 21.58 -8.97
CA VAL A 417 -0.04 22.84 -8.93
C VAL A 417 -0.97 24.02 -9.15
N ASN A 418 -0.63 25.16 -8.57
CA ASN A 418 -1.33 26.40 -8.85
C ASN A 418 -0.72 27.01 -10.12
N PRO A 419 -1.50 27.26 -11.19
CA PRO A 419 -0.99 27.86 -12.42
C PRO A 419 -0.43 29.28 -12.24
N ASN A 420 -0.71 29.94 -11.10
CA ASN A 420 -0.17 31.27 -10.79
C ASN A 420 1.20 31.25 -10.10
N ASP A 421 1.75 30.08 -9.75
CA ASP A 421 3.08 30.01 -9.14
C ASP A 421 4.19 30.21 -10.19
N PRO A 422 5.21 31.05 -9.91
CA PRO A 422 6.24 31.41 -10.90
C PRO A 422 7.19 30.27 -11.28
N ASN A 423 7.21 29.17 -10.52
CA ASN A 423 8.14 28.04 -10.70
C ASN A 423 7.42 26.73 -11.05
N VAL A 424 6.23 26.81 -11.65
CA VAL A 424 5.41 25.65 -11.98
C VAL A 424 5.26 25.51 -13.50
N ASN A 425 5.40 24.28 -13.99
CA ASN A 425 5.09 23.94 -15.38
C ASN A 425 3.82 23.09 -15.47
N VAL A 426 2.70 23.67 -15.93
CA VAL A 426 1.45 22.92 -16.09
C VAL A 426 1.55 22.00 -17.30
N SER A 427 1.57 20.69 -17.06
CA SER A 427 1.65 19.65 -18.09
C SER A 427 0.29 19.28 -18.65
N PHE A 428 -0.76 19.22 -17.81
CA PHE A 428 -2.14 19.07 -18.26
C PHE A 428 -3.13 19.62 -17.23
N ILE A 429 -4.38 19.82 -17.66
CA ILE A 429 -5.52 20.19 -16.81
C ILE A 429 -6.53 19.05 -16.89
N ASP A 430 -7.01 18.56 -15.74
CA ASP A 430 -7.98 17.47 -15.71
C ASP A 430 -9.42 17.93 -15.95
N ASP A 431 -10.35 16.97 -16.02
CA ASP A 431 -11.77 17.22 -16.28
C ASP A 431 -12.47 18.03 -15.17
N LEU A 432 -11.83 18.20 -14.01
CA LEU A 432 -12.30 19.01 -12.88
C LEU A 432 -11.72 20.43 -12.91
N GLY A 433 -10.82 20.73 -13.86
CA GLY A 433 -10.17 22.04 -14.02
C GLY A 433 -8.91 22.21 -13.17
N ASP A 434 -8.42 21.13 -12.53
CA ASP A 434 -7.20 21.18 -11.74
C ASP A 434 -5.96 21.12 -12.63
N SER A 435 -4.96 21.95 -12.34
CA SER A 435 -3.70 22.00 -13.06
C SER A 435 -2.68 21.04 -12.46
N TRP A 436 -2.04 20.24 -13.31
CA TRP A 436 -1.08 19.22 -12.91
C TRP A 436 0.26 19.42 -13.62
N GLU A 437 1.34 19.27 -12.86
CA GLU A 437 2.72 19.18 -13.36
C GLU A 437 3.14 17.71 -13.38
N GLU A 438 3.56 17.22 -14.54
CA GLU A 438 4.16 15.91 -14.72
C GLU A 438 5.68 16.05 -14.83
N PHE A 439 6.41 15.23 -14.08
CA PHE A 439 7.86 15.16 -14.19
C PHE A 439 8.35 13.73 -14.02
N ASP A 440 9.45 13.41 -14.71
CA ASP A 440 10.10 12.10 -14.61
C ASP A 440 10.92 12.03 -13.33
N VAL A 441 10.66 10.99 -12.54
CA VAL A 441 11.48 10.62 -11.38
C VAL A 441 12.33 9.43 -11.78
N TYR A 442 13.64 9.64 -11.80
CA TYR A 442 14.61 8.59 -12.11
C TYR A 442 15.05 7.88 -10.85
N HIS A 443 15.34 6.59 -10.96
CA HIS A 443 16.09 5.89 -9.92
C HIS A 443 17.45 6.60 -9.71
N PRO A 444 17.85 6.95 -8.48
CA PRO A 444 19.09 7.68 -8.20
C PRO A 444 20.34 7.13 -8.90
N LYS A 445 20.53 5.81 -8.96
CA LYS A 445 21.69 5.20 -9.62
C LYS A 445 21.62 5.22 -11.15
N VAL A 446 20.43 5.27 -11.73
CA VAL A 446 20.26 5.54 -13.17
C VAL A 446 20.65 6.99 -13.47
N LYS A 447 20.25 7.94 -12.61
CA LYS A 447 20.64 9.35 -12.77
C LYS A 447 22.16 9.54 -12.66
N GLU A 448 22.80 8.88 -11.69
CA GLU A 448 24.27 8.87 -11.56
C GLU A 448 24.94 8.33 -12.83
N TRP A 449 24.43 7.23 -13.41
CA TRP A 449 24.90 6.71 -14.69
C TRP A 449 24.77 7.74 -15.82
N MET A 450 23.64 8.44 -15.93
CA MET A 450 23.44 9.48 -16.96
C MET A 450 24.44 10.61 -16.82
N ASP A 451 24.67 11.07 -15.58
CA ASP A 451 25.59 12.18 -15.28
C ASP A 451 27.05 11.80 -15.58
N VAL A 452 27.47 10.58 -15.23
CA VAL A 452 28.84 10.08 -15.45
C VAL A 452 29.11 9.74 -16.92
N SER A 453 28.16 9.07 -17.58
CA SER A 453 28.31 8.64 -18.98
C SER A 453 28.06 9.78 -19.98
N GLY A 454 27.33 10.82 -19.57
CA GLY A 454 26.78 11.84 -20.46
C GLY A 454 25.66 11.31 -21.37
N ASN A 455 25.22 10.07 -21.16
CA ASN A 455 24.21 9.42 -21.98
C ASN A 455 22.82 9.63 -21.38
N LYS A 456 21.89 10.13 -22.21
CA LYS A 456 20.48 10.33 -21.81
C LYS A 456 19.55 9.23 -22.33
N ASN A 457 20.06 8.34 -23.18
CA ASN A 457 19.28 7.24 -23.72
C ASN A 457 19.24 6.08 -22.73
N ILE A 458 18.16 5.98 -21.95
CA ILE A 458 18.00 4.95 -20.91
C ILE A 458 18.14 3.54 -21.49
N ASP A 459 17.75 3.32 -22.74
CA ASP A 459 17.84 2.01 -23.42
C ASP A 459 19.29 1.50 -23.52
N GLU A 460 20.28 2.41 -23.46
CA GLU A 460 21.71 2.08 -23.45
C GLU A 460 22.27 1.88 -22.03
N SER A 461 21.44 2.03 -21.01
CA SER A 461 21.83 1.82 -19.62
C SER A 461 22.05 0.33 -19.33
N PRO A 462 22.93 0.00 -18.37
CA PRO A 462 23.12 -1.38 -17.91
C PRO A 462 21.88 -1.97 -17.21
N TYR A 463 20.86 -1.15 -16.91
CA TYR A 463 19.60 -1.58 -16.29
C TYR A 463 18.57 -2.10 -17.30
N THR A 464 18.70 -1.74 -18.57
CA THR A 464 17.70 -2.03 -19.62
C THR A 464 17.48 -3.52 -19.82
N GLY A 465 16.22 -3.93 -19.84
CA GLY A 465 15.84 -5.32 -20.05
C GLY A 465 16.18 -6.23 -18.86
N ALA A 466 16.48 -5.65 -17.70
CA ALA A 466 16.79 -6.37 -16.47
C ALA A 466 16.09 -5.75 -15.24
N THR A 467 15.12 -4.86 -15.44
CA THR A 467 14.27 -4.36 -14.35
C THR A 467 13.30 -5.45 -13.89
N ALA A 468 12.63 -5.25 -12.75
CA ALA A 468 11.76 -6.26 -12.16
C ALA A 468 10.68 -6.82 -13.11
N PRO A 469 10.01 -6.02 -13.97
CA PRO A 469 9.04 -6.54 -14.95
C PRO A 469 9.68 -7.16 -16.21
N GLU A 470 10.95 -6.86 -16.50
CA GLU A 470 11.63 -7.23 -17.74
C GLU A 470 12.54 -8.45 -17.62
N ILE A 471 13.06 -8.69 -16.42
CA ILE A 471 14.09 -9.71 -16.16
C ILE A 471 13.60 -11.12 -16.51
N ASP A 472 14.48 -11.93 -17.10
CA ASP A 472 14.20 -13.35 -17.28
C ASP A 472 14.12 -14.06 -15.91
N TRP A 473 12.94 -14.56 -15.57
CA TRP A 473 12.70 -15.25 -14.30
C TRP A 473 13.59 -16.49 -14.12
N VAL A 474 14.01 -17.17 -15.20
CA VAL A 474 14.92 -18.32 -15.10
C VAL A 474 16.27 -17.86 -14.59
N ARG A 475 16.81 -16.79 -15.20
CA ARG A 475 18.05 -16.15 -14.75
C ARG A 475 17.93 -15.60 -13.33
N ARG A 476 16.74 -15.09 -12.97
CA ARG A 476 16.46 -14.63 -11.61
C ARG A 476 16.51 -15.74 -10.57
N VAL A 477 15.99 -16.93 -10.89
CA VAL A 477 16.08 -18.14 -10.06
C VAL A 477 17.52 -18.63 -9.98
N GLU A 478 18.26 -18.63 -11.09
CA GLU A 478 19.69 -19.00 -11.10
C GLU A 478 20.52 -18.10 -10.18
N MET A 479 20.30 -16.78 -10.27
CA MET A 479 20.95 -15.81 -9.39
C MET A 479 20.59 -16.03 -7.92
N GLN A 480 19.30 -16.24 -7.61
CA GLN A 480 18.90 -16.50 -6.24
C GLN A 480 19.53 -17.79 -5.70
N ALA A 481 19.67 -18.83 -6.54
CA ALA A 481 20.31 -20.08 -6.16
C ALA A 481 21.81 -19.89 -5.90
N LEU A 482 22.47 -19.08 -6.72
CA LEU A 482 23.86 -18.69 -6.52
C LEU A 482 24.06 -17.99 -5.17
N VAL A 483 23.23 -17.01 -4.84
CA VAL A 483 23.30 -16.33 -3.54
C VAL A 483 22.94 -17.29 -2.39
N GLN A 484 21.95 -18.17 -2.58
CA GLN A 484 21.48 -19.13 -1.57
C GLN A 484 22.56 -20.13 -1.19
N LYS A 485 23.42 -20.53 -2.14
CA LYS A 485 24.57 -21.41 -1.92
C LYS A 485 25.48 -20.90 -0.80
N TYR A 486 25.71 -19.59 -0.74
CA TYR A 486 26.57 -18.93 0.26
C TYR A 486 25.79 -18.37 1.47
N THR A 487 24.48 -18.59 1.54
CA THR A 487 23.62 -18.06 2.61
C THR A 487 23.22 -19.15 3.62
N THR A 488 23.61 -18.98 4.89
CA THR A 488 23.35 -19.96 5.96
C THR A 488 21.85 -20.12 6.26
N HIS A 489 21.10 -19.03 6.22
CA HIS A 489 19.63 -19.00 6.35
C HIS A 489 18.95 -18.97 4.97
N SER A 490 17.90 -18.19 4.81
CA SER A 490 17.11 -18.05 3.60
C SER A 490 17.24 -16.62 3.04
N ILE A 491 16.62 -16.42 1.89
CA ILE A 491 16.60 -15.16 1.16
C ILE A 491 15.13 -14.74 1.03
N SER A 492 14.82 -13.52 1.45
CA SER A 492 13.58 -12.85 1.10
C SER A 492 13.75 -12.18 -0.25
N SER A 493 13.09 -12.74 -1.27
CA SER A 493 13.25 -12.31 -2.64
C SER A 493 11.97 -12.57 -3.42
N THR A 494 11.49 -11.54 -4.12
CA THR A 494 10.27 -11.60 -4.91
C THR A 494 10.59 -11.63 -6.40
N ILE A 495 10.03 -12.62 -7.12
CA ILE A 495 9.96 -12.60 -8.59
C ILE A 495 8.68 -11.89 -8.97
N ASN A 496 8.82 -10.73 -9.61
CA ASN A 496 7.69 -9.98 -10.17
C ASN A 496 7.37 -10.50 -11.57
N LEU A 497 6.09 -10.76 -11.83
CA LEU A 497 5.60 -11.29 -13.10
C LEU A 497 4.47 -10.39 -13.65
N PRO A 498 4.32 -10.30 -14.98
CA PRO A 498 3.18 -9.63 -15.61
C PRO A 498 1.83 -10.19 -15.16
N ASN A 499 0.78 -9.36 -15.22
CA ASN A 499 -0.59 -9.73 -14.83
C ASN A 499 -1.16 -10.90 -15.65
N ASP A 500 -0.78 -11.01 -16.93
CA ASP A 500 -1.22 -12.04 -17.87
C ASP A 500 -0.45 -13.38 -17.76
N VAL A 501 0.48 -13.51 -16.80
CA VAL A 501 1.25 -14.76 -16.61
C VAL A 501 0.34 -15.94 -16.26
N SER A 502 0.58 -17.09 -16.90
CA SER A 502 -0.22 -18.31 -16.69
C SER A 502 0.10 -18.98 -15.36
N GLU A 503 -0.88 -19.70 -14.81
CA GLU A 503 -0.70 -20.52 -13.59
C GLU A 503 0.38 -21.60 -13.77
N GLU A 504 0.45 -22.22 -14.96
CA GLU A 504 1.49 -23.18 -15.32
C GLU A 504 2.89 -22.56 -15.19
N LYS A 505 3.07 -21.33 -15.67
CA LYS A 505 4.34 -20.61 -15.58
C LYS A 505 4.72 -20.29 -14.15
N VAL A 506 3.75 -19.90 -13.32
CA VAL A 506 3.97 -19.72 -11.88
C VAL A 506 4.40 -21.04 -11.23
N GLY A 507 3.77 -22.15 -11.59
CA GLY A 507 4.15 -23.50 -11.15
C GLY A 507 5.59 -23.89 -11.55
N GLU A 508 5.99 -23.60 -12.79
CA GLU A 508 7.36 -23.84 -13.28
C GLU A 508 8.40 -23.13 -12.40
N ILE A 509 8.16 -21.88 -12.00
CA ILE A 509 9.07 -21.12 -11.13
C ILE A 509 9.33 -21.86 -9.82
N TYR A 510 8.29 -22.36 -9.15
CA TYR A 510 8.44 -23.10 -7.89
C TYR A 510 9.21 -24.42 -8.09
N ILE A 511 8.92 -25.15 -9.18
CA ILE A 511 9.60 -26.42 -9.48
C ILE A 511 11.07 -26.20 -9.80
N GLU A 512 11.41 -25.21 -10.64
CA GLU A 512 12.79 -24.89 -10.97
C GLU A 512 13.55 -24.36 -9.74
N SER A 513 12.90 -23.56 -8.89
CA SER A 513 13.46 -23.10 -7.62
C SER A 513 13.81 -24.26 -6.69
N TRP A 514 12.90 -25.23 -6.56
CA TRP A 514 13.12 -26.43 -5.76
C TRP A 514 14.27 -27.28 -6.33
N LYS A 515 14.31 -27.50 -7.64
CA LYS A 515 15.41 -28.25 -8.31
C LYS A 515 16.78 -27.60 -8.08
N LYS A 516 16.82 -26.28 -7.95
CA LYS A 516 18.05 -25.50 -7.68
C LYS A 516 18.39 -25.41 -6.18
N GLY A 517 17.61 -26.06 -5.31
CA GLY A 517 17.89 -26.10 -3.86
C GLY A 517 17.52 -24.82 -3.09
N LEU A 518 16.62 -23.99 -3.63
CA LEU A 518 16.16 -22.79 -2.94
C LEU A 518 15.36 -23.14 -1.68
N LYS A 519 15.68 -22.48 -0.56
CA LYS A 519 14.98 -22.65 0.72
C LYS A 519 13.64 -21.90 0.78
N GLY A 520 13.49 -20.87 -0.06
CA GLY A 520 12.27 -20.09 -0.19
C GLY A 520 12.26 -19.25 -1.45
N ILE A 521 11.07 -18.99 -1.98
CA ILE A 521 10.84 -18.07 -3.09
C ILE A 521 9.46 -17.45 -2.99
N THR A 522 9.35 -16.18 -3.35
CA THR A 522 8.07 -15.47 -3.43
C THR A 522 7.82 -15.08 -4.88
N VAL A 523 6.60 -15.31 -5.35
CA VAL A 523 6.16 -14.86 -6.68
C VAL A 523 5.07 -13.82 -6.49
N TYR A 524 5.24 -12.66 -7.11
CA TYR A 524 4.25 -11.60 -7.18
C TYR A 524 3.79 -11.46 -8.63
N ARG A 525 2.50 -11.75 -8.87
CA ARG A 525 1.87 -11.44 -10.15
C ARG A 525 1.29 -10.03 -10.08
N ASP A 526 1.60 -9.20 -11.05
CA ASP A 526 1.05 -7.86 -11.11
C ASP A 526 -0.50 -7.90 -11.12
N GLY A 527 -1.12 -6.94 -10.43
CA GLY A 527 -2.56 -6.92 -10.19
C GLY A 527 -3.11 -7.95 -9.18
N SER A 528 -2.27 -8.83 -8.59
CA SER A 528 -2.73 -9.80 -7.58
C SER A 528 -3.05 -9.19 -6.20
N ARG A 529 -2.58 -7.96 -5.93
CA ARG A 529 -2.96 -7.16 -4.77
C ARG A 529 -3.37 -5.76 -5.23
N SER A 530 -4.58 -5.35 -4.87
CA SER A 530 -5.09 -4.00 -5.16
C SER A 530 -4.28 -2.94 -4.41
N GLY A 531 -3.68 -1.98 -5.13
CA GLY A 531 -3.18 -0.73 -4.54
C GLY A 531 -1.67 -0.58 -4.31
N VAL A 532 -0.80 -1.46 -4.85
CA VAL A 532 0.64 -1.41 -4.50
C VAL A 532 1.51 -0.57 -5.43
N LEU A 533 1.33 -0.55 -6.76
CA LEU A 533 1.99 0.38 -7.72
C LEU A 533 1.39 0.17 -9.12
N VAL A 534 1.18 1.24 -9.90
CA VAL A 534 0.74 1.17 -11.31
C VAL A 534 1.93 1.58 -12.19
N SER A 535 2.31 0.74 -13.16
CA SER A 535 3.41 1.03 -14.08
C SER A 535 3.01 2.16 -15.05
N ALA A 536 3.98 2.99 -15.47
CA ALA A 536 3.71 4.10 -16.39
C ALA A 536 3.46 3.64 -17.85
N ASP A 537 3.80 2.38 -18.18
CA ASP A 537 3.84 1.86 -19.55
C ASP A 537 2.75 0.84 -19.90
N ASP A 538 1.63 0.82 -19.16
CA ASP A 538 0.45 0.00 -19.49
C ASP A 538 -0.35 0.52 -20.72
N LYS A 539 0.34 1.16 -21.66
CA LYS A 539 -0.13 1.31 -23.04
C LYS A 539 0.68 0.41 -23.98
N LYS A 540 0.30 -0.88 -23.92
CA LYS A 540 0.40 -1.98 -24.92
C LYS A 540 1.58 -2.96 -24.79
N LYS A 541 1.22 -4.24 -24.56
CA LYS A 541 1.46 -5.38 -25.49
C LYS A 541 0.73 -6.66 -25.01
N GLU A 542 -0.56 -6.78 -25.32
CA GLU A 542 -1.15 -8.10 -25.60
C GLU A 542 -1.36 -8.20 -27.12
N ASN A 543 -0.39 -8.78 -27.83
CA ASN A 543 -0.54 -9.18 -29.22
C ASN A 543 -0.81 -10.69 -29.25
N LYS A 544 -2.09 -11.08 -29.19
CA LYS A 544 -2.50 -12.31 -29.89
C LYS A 544 -2.56 -11.97 -31.38
N GLN A 545 -1.70 -12.64 -32.12
CA GLN A 545 -1.57 -12.60 -33.57
C GLN A 545 -2.94 -12.86 -34.23
N LYS A 546 -3.59 -11.79 -34.68
CA LYS A 546 -4.52 -11.80 -35.80
C LYS A 546 -4.14 -10.61 -36.66
N ASP A 547 -3.99 -10.88 -37.95
CA ASP A 547 -3.67 -9.89 -38.97
C ASP A 547 -4.57 -8.66 -38.82
N VAL A 548 -3.99 -7.49 -38.56
CA VAL A 548 -4.72 -6.23 -38.60
C VAL A 548 -3.88 -5.20 -39.35
N GLU A 549 -4.56 -4.63 -40.34
CA GLU A 549 -4.24 -3.50 -41.19
C GLU A 549 -3.86 -2.24 -40.39
N SER A 550 -3.41 -1.20 -41.09
CA SER A 550 -2.74 -0.04 -40.50
C SER A 550 -3.61 0.74 -39.49
N LEU A 551 -3.00 1.58 -38.64
CA LEU A 551 -3.69 2.43 -37.66
C LEU A 551 -4.70 3.41 -38.29
N GLU A 552 -4.54 3.72 -39.58
CA GLU A 552 -5.51 4.51 -40.36
C GLU A 552 -6.75 3.67 -40.76
N ASP A 553 -6.61 2.36 -40.88
CA ASP A 553 -7.72 1.44 -41.15
C ASP A 553 -8.55 1.16 -39.88
N LEU A 554 -7.93 1.16 -38.69
CA LEU A 554 -8.62 0.92 -37.42
C LEU A 554 -9.54 2.09 -37.01
N ALA A 555 -9.13 3.33 -37.27
CA ALA A 555 -9.98 4.51 -37.07
C ALA A 555 -11.22 4.52 -37.99
N ASN A 556 -11.15 3.82 -39.13
CA ASN A 556 -12.28 3.59 -40.03
C ASN A 556 -13.11 2.34 -39.68
N SER A 557 -12.63 1.48 -38.78
CA SER A 557 -13.28 0.21 -38.39
C SER A 557 -14.27 0.33 -37.23
N VAL A 558 -14.08 1.32 -36.34
CA VAL A 558 -15.04 1.60 -35.26
C VAL A 558 -16.12 2.52 -35.82
N THR A 559 -17.31 1.96 -36.04
CA THR A 559 -18.46 2.74 -36.49
C THR A 559 -18.89 3.67 -35.37
N VAL A 560 -18.69 4.98 -35.54
CA VAL A 560 -19.23 5.99 -34.62
C VAL A 560 -20.75 6.00 -34.77
N SER A 561 -21.44 5.35 -33.83
CA SER A 561 -22.90 5.32 -33.79
C SER A 561 -23.43 6.61 -33.16
N TYR A 562 -24.05 7.47 -33.97
CA TYR A 562 -24.81 8.60 -33.45
C TYR A 562 -26.14 8.12 -32.87
N ALA A 563 -26.39 8.46 -31.61
CA ALA A 563 -27.67 8.15 -30.97
C ALA A 563 -28.82 8.82 -31.74
N PRO A 564 -29.86 8.07 -32.17
CA PRO A 564 -31.00 8.66 -32.85
C PRO A 564 -31.72 9.62 -31.92
N LYS A 565 -32.23 10.72 -32.48
CA LYS A 565 -32.93 11.76 -31.71
C LYS A 565 -34.17 11.15 -31.03
N ARG A 566 -34.21 11.21 -29.70
CA ARG A 566 -35.33 10.70 -28.90
C ARG A 566 -36.65 11.39 -29.31
N PRO A 567 -37.68 10.64 -29.76
CA PRO A 567 -39.03 11.18 -29.93
C PRO A 567 -39.60 11.73 -28.63
N ARG A 568 -40.55 12.68 -28.71
CA ARG A 568 -41.24 13.19 -27.51
C ARG A 568 -41.98 12.08 -26.78
N LYS A 569 -42.62 11.18 -27.53
CA LYS A 569 -43.40 10.03 -27.03
C LYS A 569 -42.81 8.75 -27.58
N LEU A 570 -42.49 7.80 -26.70
CA LEU A 570 -41.99 6.46 -27.03
C LEU A 570 -43.00 5.42 -26.55
N GLU A 571 -43.24 4.37 -27.33
CA GLU A 571 -43.93 3.17 -26.83
C GLU A 571 -43.04 2.48 -25.80
N CYS A 572 -43.63 1.79 -24.83
CA CYS A 572 -42.85 1.03 -23.86
C CYS A 572 -43.54 -0.24 -23.39
N ASP A 573 -42.70 -1.21 -23.02
CA ASP A 573 -43.11 -2.42 -22.33
C ASP A 573 -42.82 -2.31 -20.83
N LEU A 574 -43.68 -2.92 -20.02
CA LEU A 574 -43.55 -2.98 -18.57
C LEU A 574 -43.16 -4.38 -18.14
N VAL A 575 -42.02 -4.50 -17.46
CA VAL A 575 -41.54 -5.77 -16.90
C VAL A 575 -41.48 -5.65 -15.39
N ARG A 576 -42.28 -6.46 -14.70
CA ARG A 576 -42.28 -6.54 -13.23
C ARG A 576 -41.37 -7.68 -12.80
N PHE A 577 -40.56 -7.45 -11.77
CA PHE A 577 -39.71 -8.47 -11.16
C PHE A 577 -39.62 -8.25 -9.65
N GLN A 578 -39.19 -9.27 -8.93
CA GLN A 578 -39.02 -9.21 -7.49
C GLN A 578 -37.52 -9.21 -7.19
N ASN A 579 -37.11 -8.36 -6.26
CA ASN A 579 -35.78 -8.31 -5.69
C ASN A 579 -35.91 -8.57 -4.19
N ASP A 580 -35.46 -9.73 -3.71
CA ASP A 580 -35.75 -10.24 -2.37
C ASP A 580 -37.24 -10.16 -1.99
N TYR A 581 -37.62 -9.26 -1.09
CA TYR A 581 -39.00 -9.03 -0.67
C TYR A 581 -39.67 -7.83 -1.37
N GLU A 582 -38.92 -7.07 -2.16
CA GLU A 582 -39.37 -5.84 -2.80
C GLU A 582 -39.84 -6.08 -4.25
N LYS A 583 -40.91 -5.38 -4.64
CA LYS A 583 -41.45 -5.44 -6.01
C LYS A 583 -40.85 -4.32 -6.84
N TRP A 584 -40.34 -4.67 -8.01
CA TRP A 584 -39.68 -3.76 -8.94
C TRP A 584 -40.39 -3.71 -10.29
N LEU A 585 -40.27 -2.57 -10.96
CA LEU A 585 -40.78 -2.32 -12.30
C LEU A 585 -39.64 -1.83 -13.19
N ALA A 586 -39.54 -2.38 -14.39
CA ALA A 586 -38.76 -1.85 -15.50
C ALA A 586 -39.70 -1.38 -16.62
N VAL A 587 -39.51 -0.15 -17.06
CA VAL A 587 -40.21 0.49 -18.19
C VAL A 587 -39.21 0.59 -19.33
N ILE A 588 -39.40 -0.18 -20.39
CA ILE A 588 -38.46 -0.28 -21.51
C ILE A 588 -39.05 0.50 -22.67
N GLY A 589 -38.48 1.67 -22.96
CA GLY A 589 -38.86 2.50 -24.10
C GLY A 589 -38.35 1.90 -25.40
N LEU A 590 -39.23 1.79 -26.38
CA LEU A 590 -38.97 1.17 -27.68
C LEU A 590 -38.94 2.23 -28.79
N LEU A 591 -37.87 2.23 -29.57
CA LEU A 591 -37.79 2.95 -30.84
C LEU A 591 -37.79 1.92 -31.97
N ASP A 592 -38.78 2.00 -32.86
CA ASP A 592 -38.98 1.06 -33.97
C ASP A 592 -38.98 -0.42 -33.52
N GLY A 593 -39.59 -0.69 -32.37
CA GLY A 593 -39.69 -2.04 -31.78
C GLY A 593 -38.42 -2.55 -31.09
N LYS A 594 -37.34 -1.74 -31.01
CA LYS A 594 -36.09 -2.09 -30.32
C LYS A 594 -35.92 -1.31 -29.02
N PRO A 595 -35.33 -1.90 -27.96
CA PRO A 595 -35.01 -1.18 -26.73
C PRO A 595 -34.13 0.05 -27.00
N TYR A 596 -34.64 1.22 -26.65
CA TYR A 596 -33.97 2.50 -26.80
C TYR A 596 -33.57 3.09 -25.46
N GLU A 597 -34.39 2.90 -24.43
CA GLU A 597 -34.09 3.35 -23.08
C GLU A 597 -34.79 2.46 -22.05
N ILE A 598 -34.31 2.50 -20.83
CA ILE A 598 -34.90 1.77 -19.71
C ILE A 598 -34.97 2.67 -18.48
N PHE A 599 -36.09 2.57 -17.78
CA PHE A 599 -36.31 3.16 -16.48
C PHE A 599 -36.67 2.05 -15.50
N THR A 600 -36.14 2.06 -14.27
CA THR A 600 -36.44 0.99 -13.31
C THR A 600 -36.41 1.46 -11.88
N GLY A 601 -37.29 0.89 -11.06
CA GLY A 601 -37.43 1.24 -9.64
C GLY A 601 -38.34 0.34 -8.83
N ARG A 602 -38.37 0.64 -7.53
CA ARG A 602 -39.26 0.03 -6.55
C ARG A 602 -40.70 0.46 -6.80
N MET A 603 -41.64 -0.47 -6.62
CA MET A 603 -43.07 -0.21 -6.69
C MET A 603 -43.59 0.22 -5.32
N GLU A 604 -43.36 1.47 -4.94
CA GLU A 604 -43.92 2.13 -3.74
C GLU A 604 -45.01 3.15 -4.14
N ASP A 605 -45.84 3.57 -3.16
CA ASP A 605 -47.09 4.37 -3.18
C ASP A 605 -47.54 5.12 -4.48
N ALA A 606 -46.63 5.69 -5.28
CA ALA A 606 -46.91 6.41 -6.52
C ALA A 606 -47.05 5.54 -7.80
N PHE A 607 -46.61 4.27 -7.78
CA PHE A 607 -46.52 3.40 -8.98
C PHE A 607 -47.29 2.07 -8.87
N ASN A 608 -48.38 2.02 -8.10
CA ASN A 608 -49.23 0.83 -8.00
C ASN A 608 -50.10 0.65 -9.26
N LEU A 609 -49.46 0.23 -10.36
CA LEU A 609 -50.11 -0.03 -11.64
C LEU A 609 -50.88 -1.35 -11.59
N PRO A 610 -52.13 -1.40 -12.11
CA PRO A 610 -52.86 -2.65 -12.22
C PRO A 610 -52.05 -3.71 -13.00
N SER A 611 -52.08 -4.95 -12.52
CA SER A 611 -51.27 -6.07 -13.05
C SER A 611 -51.53 -6.41 -14.52
N HIS A 612 -52.67 -6.00 -15.07
CA HIS A 612 -53.04 -6.23 -16.47
C HIS A 612 -52.39 -5.23 -17.45
N ILE A 613 -51.81 -4.13 -16.95
CA ILE A 613 -51.14 -3.13 -17.78
C ILE A 613 -49.69 -3.59 -18.00
N ASN A 614 -49.36 -3.97 -19.23
CA ASN A 614 -48.02 -4.43 -19.63
C ASN A 614 -47.37 -3.55 -20.69
N LYS A 615 -48.09 -2.56 -21.22
CA LYS A 615 -47.64 -1.63 -22.25
C LYS A 615 -48.13 -0.23 -21.95
N GLY A 616 -47.43 0.77 -22.48
CA GLY A 616 -47.82 2.17 -22.41
C GLY A 616 -46.91 3.05 -23.23
N TRP A 617 -46.78 4.31 -22.83
CA TRP A 617 -45.91 5.28 -23.46
C TRP A 617 -45.10 6.07 -22.44
N VAL A 618 -43.83 6.35 -22.76
CA VAL A 618 -43.01 7.31 -22.02
C VAL A 618 -42.97 8.63 -22.78
N ILE A 619 -43.38 9.71 -22.13
CA ILE A 619 -43.44 11.06 -22.68
C ILE A 619 -42.37 11.92 -22.01
N LYS A 620 -41.54 12.60 -22.79
CA LYS A 620 -40.57 13.57 -22.26
C LYS A 620 -41.15 14.98 -22.34
N GLU A 621 -41.27 15.61 -21.19
CA GLU A 621 -41.67 17.01 -21.02
C GLU A 621 -40.50 17.81 -20.44
N LYS A 622 -40.59 19.15 -20.51
CA LYS A 622 -39.69 20.04 -19.78
C LYS A 622 -40.50 20.70 -18.66
N SER A 623 -39.97 20.71 -17.45
CA SER A 623 -40.52 21.50 -16.35
C SER A 623 -40.31 22.99 -16.61
N ASP A 624 -41.03 23.83 -15.86
CA ASP A 624 -40.93 25.29 -15.94
C ASP A 624 -39.50 25.80 -15.63
N ASP A 625 -38.73 25.04 -14.84
CA ASP A 625 -37.32 25.32 -14.48
C ASP A 625 -36.30 24.80 -15.52
N GLY A 626 -36.77 24.22 -16.62
CA GLY A 626 -35.93 23.75 -17.73
C GLY A 626 -35.40 22.31 -17.62
N GLU A 627 -35.68 21.60 -16.52
CA GLU A 627 -35.32 20.19 -16.35
C GLU A 627 -36.19 19.25 -17.19
N SER A 628 -35.64 18.10 -17.59
CA SER A 628 -36.38 17.10 -18.36
C SER A 628 -37.17 16.16 -17.44
N ARG A 629 -38.50 16.15 -17.58
CA ARG A 629 -39.42 15.26 -16.87
C ARG A 629 -39.86 14.11 -17.78
N TYR A 630 -39.96 12.89 -17.26
CA TYR A 630 -40.43 11.73 -18.02
C TYR A 630 -41.73 11.22 -17.40
N ASP A 631 -42.81 11.17 -18.17
CA ASP A 631 -44.14 10.77 -17.69
C ASP A 631 -44.53 9.42 -18.31
N PHE A 632 -45.19 8.56 -17.55
CA PHE A 632 -45.73 7.29 -18.04
C PHE A 632 -47.23 7.43 -18.35
N GLN A 633 -47.66 7.01 -19.54
CA GLN A 633 -49.06 7.07 -19.96
C GLN A 633 -49.55 5.68 -20.38
N TYR A 634 -50.77 5.31 -20.01
CA TYR A 634 -51.42 4.08 -20.46
C TYR A 634 -52.92 4.30 -20.72
N ILE A 635 -53.59 3.31 -21.31
CA ILE A 635 -55.04 3.30 -21.50
C ILE A 635 -55.66 2.34 -20.48
N ASP A 636 -56.66 2.79 -19.74
CA ASP A 636 -57.38 1.95 -18.78
C ASP A 636 -58.41 1.03 -19.45
N LYS A 637 -59.14 0.24 -18.64
CA LYS A 637 -60.15 -0.71 -19.15
C LYS A 637 -61.33 -0.04 -19.86
N GLU A 638 -61.57 1.25 -19.60
CA GLU A 638 -62.69 2.03 -20.15
C GLU A 638 -62.27 2.84 -21.38
N GLY A 639 -60.99 2.79 -21.77
CA GLY A 639 -60.45 3.48 -22.94
C GLY A 639 -59.92 4.89 -22.64
N TYR A 640 -59.87 5.32 -21.37
CA TYR A 640 -59.35 6.63 -21.00
C TYR A 640 -57.83 6.60 -20.84
N ARG A 641 -57.20 7.73 -21.18
CA ARG A 641 -55.76 7.92 -21.01
C ARG A 641 -55.46 8.34 -19.58
N VAL A 642 -54.62 7.56 -18.92
CA VAL A 642 -54.11 7.86 -17.58
C VAL A 642 -52.63 8.20 -17.70
N THR A 643 -52.23 9.36 -17.19
CA THR A 643 -50.83 9.82 -17.16
C THR A 643 -50.35 9.87 -15.72
N ILE A 644 -49.25 9.18 -15.44
CA ILE A 644 -48.48 9.25 -14.21
C ILE A 644 -47.27 10.12 -14.51
N GLU A 645 -47.26 11.34 -13.97
CA GLU A 645 -46.14 12.26 -14.17
C GLU A 645 -44.89 11.77 -13.42
N GLY A 646 -43.69 12.12 -13.88
CA GLY A 646 -42.44 11.85 -13.18
C GLY A 646 -42.19 10.37 -12.86
N LEU A 647 -41.71 9.61 -13.85
CA LEU A 647 -41.03 8.33 -13.65
C LEU A 647 -39.79 8.51 -12.77
N SER A 648 -39.01 9.57 -13.00
CA SER A 648 -37.73 9.85 -12.32
C SER A 648 -37.84 10.06 -10.80
N ARG A 649 -39.00 10.47 -10.27
CA ARG A 649 -39.21 10.71 -8.83
C ARG A 649 -39.44 9.43 -8.02
N SER A 650 -39.70 8.30 -8.66
CA SER A 650 -39.95 7.02 -8.01
C SER A 650 -38.73 6.12 -7.98
N PHE A 651 -37.57 6.65 -8.41
CA PHE A 651 -36.33 5.92 -8.53
C PHE A 651 -35.30 6.53 -7.59
N ASP A 652 -34.71 5.69 -6.75
CA ASP A 652 -33.51 6.04 -6.01
C ASP A 652 -32.40 6.47 -7.00
N LYS A 653 -31.66 7.51 -6.59
CA LYS A 653 -30.66 8.22 -7.39
C LYS A 653 -29.59 7.29 -7.94
N GLU A 654 -29.24 6.22 -7.21
CA GLU A 654 -28.25 5.24 -7.64
C GLU A 654 -28.73 4.42 -8.85
N PHE A 655 -29.91 3.80 -8.76
CA PHE A 655 -30.50 3.00 -9.84
C PHE A 655 -30.84 3.85 -11.07
N TRP A 656 -31.19 5.12 -10.86
CA TRP A 656 -31.40 6.09 -11.94
C TRP A 656 -30.13 6.35 -12.75
N ASN A 657 -28.97 6.41 -12.11
CA ASN A 657 -27.69 6.59 -12.81
C ASN A 657 -27.33 5.37 -13.66
N TYR A 658 -27.56 4.15 -13.16
CA TYR A 658 -27.38 2.94 -13.97
C TYR A 658 -28.39 2.84 -15.12
N ALA A 659 -29.65 3.21 -14.89
CA ALA A 659 -30.66 3.26 -15.95
C ALA A 659 -30.28 4.25 -17.06
N LYS A 660 -29.69 5.40 -16.71
CA LYS A 660 -29.13 6.37 -17.68
C LYS A 660 -27.96 5.78 -18.46
N LEU A 661 -27.03 5.09 -17.80
CA LEU A 661 -25.90 4.43 -18.46
C LEU A 661 -26.37 3.37 -19.45
N ILE A 662 -27.24 2.46 -19.02
CA ILE A 662 -27.83 1.41 -19.87
C ILE A 662 -28.60 2.03 -21.03
N SER A 663 -29.38 3.07 -20.77
CA SER A 663 -30.07 3.82 -21.83
C SER A 663 -29.09 4.45 -22.82
N GLY A 664 -27.95 4.98 -22.36
CA GLY A 664 -26.89 5.49 -23.23
C GLY A 664 -26.39 4.39 -24.19
N VAL A 665 -26.03 3.23 -23.64
CA VAL A 665 -25.57 2.08 -24.41
C VAL A 665 -26.61 1.60 -25.44
N LEU A 666 -27.88 1.52 -25.04
CA LEU A 666 -28.99 1.17 -25.94
C LEU A 666 -29.18 2.18 -27.07
N ARG A 667 -29.10 3.48 -26.78
CA ARG A 667 -29.25 4.56 -27.78
C ARG A 667 -28.12 4.56 -28.81
N HIS A 668 -26.92 4.19 -28.39
CA HIS A 668 -25.78 4.02 -29.29
C HIS A 668 -25.82 2.69 -30.05
N GLY A 669 -26.88 1.89 -29.91
CA GLY A 669 -27.12 0.73 -30.77
C GLY A 669 -26.21 -0.46 -30.48
N MET A 670 -25.66 -0.56 -29.27
CA MET A 670 -24.94 -1.76 -28.85
C MET A 670 -25.87 -2.98 -28.97
N PRO A 671 -25.42 -4.10 -29.57
CA PRO A 671 -26.25 -5.29 -29.68
C PRO A 671 -26.72 -5.78 -28.31
N ILE A 672 -28.01 -6.10 -28.19
CA ILE A 672 -28.67 -6.39 -26.91
C ILE A 672 -27.98 -7.51 -26.12
N ALA A 673 -27.41 -8.52 -26.79
CA ALA A 673 -26.64 -9.57 -26.13
C ALA A 673 -25.44 -9.02 -25.34
N TYR A 674 -24.68 -8.09 -25.92
CA TYR A 674 -23.56 -7.43 -25.25
C TYR A 674 -24.03 -6.46 -24.16
N VAL A 675 -25.16 -5.79 -24.35
CA VAL A 675 -25.75 -4.95 -23.29
C VAL A 675 -26.12 -5.80 -22.08
N VAL A 676 -26.70 -6.98 -22.30
CA VAL A 676 -27.04 -7.92 -21.24
C VAL A 676 -25.79 -8.44 -20.54
N ASP A 677 -24.75 -8.85 -21.28
CA ASP A 677 -23.48 -9.30 -20.69
C ASP A 677 -22.84 -8.17 -19.85
N LEU A 678 -22.78 -6.94 -20.38
CA LEU A 678 -22.27 -5.77 -19.68
C LEU A 678 -22.98 -5.55 -18.34
N ILE A 679 -24.31 -5.65 -18.31
CA ILE A 679 -25.11 -5.50 -17.09
C ILE A 679 -24.85 -6.64 -16.10
N GLN A 680 -24.66 -7.87 -16.57
CA GLN A 680 -24.41 -9.02 -15.71
C GLN A 680 -23.03 -8.94 -15.03
N ASP A 681 -22.04 -8.38 -15.72
CA ASP A 681 -20.65 -8.28 -15.28
C ASP A 681 -20.37 -7.04 -14.39
N LEU A 682 -21.37 -6.19 -14.12
CA LEU A 682 -21.22 -5.08 -13.17
C LEU A 682 -20.96 -5.61 -11.75
N ASN A 683 -19.79 -5.33 -11.18
CA ASN A 683 -19.47 -5.62 -9.77
C ASN A 683 -19.86 -4.44 -8.89
N LEU A 684 -20.89 -4.63 -8.07
CA LEU A 684 -21.52 -3.57 -7.28
C LEU A 684 -21.39 -3.94 -5.79
N TYR A 685 -21.08 -2.94 -4.95
CA TYR A 685 -20.66 -3.10 -3.55
C TYR A 685 -21.77 -3.59 -2.60
N ASP A 686 -23.04 -3.56 -3.03
CA ASP A 686 -24.21 -3.94 -2.23
C ASP A 686 -24.89 -5.21 -2.81
N GLU A 687 -25.23 -6.17 -1.94
CA GLU A 687 -25.94 -7.41 -2.30
C GLU A 687 -27.30 -7.13 -2.98
N ASN A 688 -28.02 -6.08 -2.58
CA ASN A 688 -29.31 -5.69 -3.16
C ASN A 688 -29.20 -5.26 -4.63
N ILE A 689 -28.05 -4.73 -5.03
CA ILE A 689 -27.82 -4.26 -6.38
C ILE A 689 -27.47 -5.44 -7.31
N ASN A 690 -26.85 -6.50 -6.76
CA ASN A 690 -26.51 -7.72 -7.50
C ASN A 690 -27.76 -8.49 -7.96
N THR A 691 -28.83 -8.48 -7.19
CA THR A 691 -30.13 -9.08 -7.54
C THR A 691 -30.96 -8.18 -8.46
N TRP A 692 -30.85 -6.86 -8.32
CA TRP A 692 -31.43 -5.88 -9.26
C TRP A 692 -30.86 -6.01 -10.69
N LYS A 693 -29.52 -6.08 -10.86
CA LYS A 693 -28.89 -6.20 -12.20
C LYS A 693 -29.37 -7.46 -12.93
N ASN A 694 -29.63 -8.53 -12.18
CA ASN A 694 -30.19 -9.77 -12.72
C ASN A 694 -31.62 -9.57 -13.23
N GLY A 695 -32.45 -8.79 -12.53
CA GLY A 695 -33.80 -8.42 -12.97
C GLY A 695 -33.81 -7.59 -14.25
N VAL A 696 -32.94 -6.59 -14.33
CA VAL A 696 -32.78 -5.74 -15.53
C VAL A 696 -32.26 -6.55 -16.72
N GLY A 697 -31.21 -7.36 -16.51
CA GLY A 697 -30.67 -8.23 -17.55
C GLY A 697 -31.71 -9.21 -18.10
N ARG A 698 -32.53 -9.84 -17.24
CA ARG A 698 -33.65 -10.70 -17.68
C ARG A 698 -34.72 -9.95 -18.49
N SER A 699 -34.96 -8.69 -18.15
CA SER A 699 -35.96 -7.86 -18.83
C SER A 699 -35.51 -7.54 -20.27
N LEU A 700 -34.21 -7.26 -20.47
CA LEU A 700 -33.63 -6.98 -21.78
C LEU A 700 -33.37 -8.24 -22.63
N LYS A 701 -33.14 -9.41 -22.01
CA LYS A 701 -32.94 -10.69 -22.74
C LYS A 701 -34.06 -11.03 -23.72
N ARG A 702 -35.29 -10.56 -23.46
CA ARG A 702 -36.47 -10.78 -24.32
C ARG A 702 -36.36 -10.15 -25.70
N TYR A 703 -35.43 -9.22 -25.89
CA TYR A 703 -35.20 -8.52 -27.16
C TYR A 703 -33.95 -9.03 -27.89
N ILE A 704 -33.33 -10.11 -27.42
CA ILE A 704 -32.28 -10.80 -28.14
C ILE A 704 -32.95 -11.64 -29.25
N PRO A 705 -32.61 -11.45 -30.53
CA PRO A 705 -33.16 -12.26 -31.61
C PRO A 705 -32.79 -13.74 -31.45
N ASP A 706 -33.74 -14.64 -31.73
CA ASP A 706 -33.47 -16.07 -31.74
C ASP A 706 -32.38 -16.42 -32.77
N GLY A 707 -31.47 -17.32 -32.40
CA GLY A 707 -30.29 -17.68 -33.17
C GLY A 707 -29.06 -16.82 -32.93
N THR A 708 -29.12 -15.81 -32.05
CA THR A 708 -27.94 -15.00 -31.70
C THR A 708 -26.88 -15.88 -31.01
N THR A 709 -25.71 -16.02 -31.63
CA THR A 709 -24.55 -16.74 -31.07
C THR A 709 -23.85 -15.91 -30.00
N VAL A 710 -23.43 -16.56 -28.92
CA VAL A 710 -22.70 -15.91 -27.82
C VAL A 710 -21.22 -16.30 -27.89
N ASP A 711 -20.31 -15.36 -27.67
CA ASP A 711 -18.86 -15.60 -27.63
C ASP A 711 -18.42 -16.24 -26.29
N LYS A 712 -19.10 -17.34 -25.91
CA LYS A 712 -18.87 -18.12 -24.69
C LYS A 712 -18.98 -19.61 -25.05
N LYS A 713 -18.08 -20.44 -24.51
CA LYS A 713 -18.10 -21.90 -24.71
C LYS A 713 -19.27 -22.54 -23.95
N CYS A 714 -19.88 -23.57 -24.52
CA CYS A 714 -20.88 -24.36 -23.80
C CYS A 714 -20.25 -24.97 -22.53
N PRO A 715 -20.82 -24.75 -21.33
CA PRO A 715 -20.27 -25.29 -20.08
C PRO A 715 -20.39 -26.81 -19.99
N ASN A 716 -21.27 -27.45 -20.77
CA ASN A 716 -21.46 -28.90 -20.78
C ASN A 716 -20.56 -29.61 -21.79
N CYS A 717 -20.50 -29.12 -23.04
CA CYS A 717 -19.77 -29.81 -24.12
C CYS A 717 -18.53 -29.06 -24.65
N GLY A 718 -18.26 -27.85 -24.15
CA GLY A 718 -17.10 -27.05 -24.55
C GLY A 718 -17.18 -26.42 -25.95
N ASP A 719 -18.28 -26.62 -26.69
CA ASP A 719 -18.44 -26.09 -28.04
C ASP A 719 -18.43 -24.54 -28.03
N PRO A 720 -17.47 -23.89 -28.72
CA PRO A 720 -17.34 -22.43 -28.77
C PRO A 720 -18.41 -21.74 -29.64
N ALA A 721 -19.10 -22.45 -30.53
CA ALA A 721 -20.17 -21.91 -31.37
C ALA A 721 -21.55 -22.51 -31.05
N GLY A 722 -21.60 -23.48 -30.13
CA GLY A 722 -22.79 -24.24 -29.84
C GLY A 722 -23.89 -23.45 -29.12
N LEU A 723 -23.54 -22.39 -28.39
CA LEU A 723 -24.49 -21.62 -27.56
C LEU A 723 -25.21 -20.53 -28.37
N VAL A 724 -26.52 -20.67 -28.47
CA VAL A 724 -27.41 -19.69 -29.12
C VAL A 724 -28.55 -19.29 -28.19
N TYR A 725 -29.08 -18.08 -28.38
CA TYR A 725 -30.35 -17.70 -27.77
C TYR A 725 -31.53 -18.29 -28.55
N GLU A 726 -32.43 -19.00 -27.87
CA GLU A 726 -33.73 -19.46 -28.40
C GLU A 726 -34.79 -19.24 -27.31
N GLU A 727 -35.88 -18.55 -27.67
CA GLU A 727 -36.99 -18.17 -26.75
C GLU A 727 -36.52 -17.41 -25.49
N GLY A 728 -35.44 -16.64 -25.61
CA GLY A 728 -34.84 -15.88 -24.51
C GLY A 728 -34.00 -16.70 -23.52
N CYS A 729 -33.75 -17.99 -23.81
CA CYS A 729 -32.81 -18.83 -23.07
C CYS A 729 -31.57 -19.19 -23.90
N LEU A 730 -30.45 -19.47 -23.22
CA LEU A 730 -29.22 -19.95 -23.83
C LEU A 730 -29.29 -21.47 -24.00
N ASN A 731 -29.39 -21.92 -25.25
CA ASN A 731 -29.47 -23.32 -25.63
C ASN A 731 -28.24 -23.72 -26.44
N CYS A 732 -27.67 -24.89 -26.15
CA CYS A 732 -26.57 -25.44 -26.93
C CYS A 732 -27.11 -26.32 -28.06
N LYS A 733 -26.89 -25.95 -29.33
CA LYS A 733 -27.28 -26.76 -30.49
C LYS A 733 -26.55 -28.11 -30.57
N SER A 734 -25.38 -28.20 -29.93
CA SER A 734 -24.50 -29.36 -30.05
C SER A 734 -24.77 -30.44 -29.00
N CYS A 735 -25.25 -30.06 -27.80
CA CYS A 735 -25.52 -31.03 -26.72
C CYS A 735 -26.87 -30.86 -26.03
N GLY A 736 -27.72 -29.92 -26.47
CA GLY A 736 -29.04 -29.67 -25.88
C GLY A 736 -29.01 -29.00 -24.50
N HIS A 737 -27.83 -28.60 -23.99
CA HIS A 737 -27.73 -27.90 -22.71
C HIS A 737 -28.51 -26.58 -22.72
N SER A 738 -29.47 -26.42 -21.80
CA SER A 738 -30.20 -25.19 -21.57
C SER A 738 -29.89 -24.61 -20.19
N LYS A 739 -29.68 -23.29 -20.10
CA LYS A 739 -29.44 -22.62 -18.82
C LYS A 739 -30.73 -22.40 -18.01
N CYS A 740 -31.91 -22.61 -18.60
CA CYS A 740 -33.20 -22.30 -17.98
C CYS A 740 -33.98 -23.55 -17.52
N GLY A 741 -33.39 -24.75 -17.67
CA GLY A 741 -34.02 -26.03 -17.34
C GLY A 741 -33.98 -26.99 -18.52
#